data_AF-A0A2E7LCN3-F1
#
_entry.id   AF-A0A2E7LCN3-F1
#
_cell.length_a   1.000
_cell.length_b   1.000
_cell.length_c   1.000
_cell.angle_alpha   90.00
_cell.angle_beta   90.00
_cell.angle_gamma   90.00
#
_symmetry.space_group_name_H-M   'P 1'
#
loop_
_entity.id
_entity.type
_entity.pdbx_description
1 polymer ?
#
loop_
_entity_poly.entity_id
_entity_poly.type
_entity_poly.pdbx_seq_one_letter_code
_entity_poly.pdbx_strand_id
1 'polypeptide(L)'
;MQMNSRPGACLHVVRCSLVSVILLAAPLGVAAADTTPLDEARALLRQANLAEERASWALVEKALAILTPLEKPAAEVQALRRICRTYLTATQAFWQADRHQGSEQAERLLRDFQAETGNPLFLQALLYQGRYHYWKAVEGNYPQGHDISKKMFEKILRHNPQHRLARIYLGQPVAPRPAALKQPTGKAPEWAVAAREAMYWTRRVVHWWLDNRQAPDGQLGGGWSDDVEYSKTWSFYSLALGDDKVRRSLTRIADNIWHCPDVANGYYAGTPKHWHLVDVEHGAEWMSFSQPQMMLARYGDPRYIERNMQVIRNMDLLTGVNAAGHRHFKAYYFSHDLLHPRRLYQCDVPENGRYTKPGIYVMWYAQHPRVMQWCREWGDAWVDHSLAAMQGKPAGFIPSEVVYESDQVGGMSGKWYRIAGYPGYDFASGSWSTKHLMGQLIANAKLFDAPRYVEPLRRIVEWKQAHRDAPYGPEGSDGWILRKEYTAEKMWSTWKRIRDGWQAPADLAPLVKELREISAFHAATWEMNTQEVISTDRVPLQAKPSSVLMNMYTGGWGSMQAYYPDSAVSWENVELQVVPLVLEADHRHLKILLHNFDAQPRTVTMRPLELDTGVYDVQIATQQCAPFHLTHRFEPLQLSLPPQATSLVEVRQLTARPLPGPLPDLALSETECLLQRSRDTALLRVRLHNVGIRDSGPAMVTFTALTDSGPREIGSQAVGNISWPQDLMPAYVSVDQPWRIDEDVRSVRVEVSIAEPDEICVENNRVEVPLEDWIAPQDFRERANLYGVPGSEIPRPAWPVARCASPPGSELPDAPGFAGVSRVFGPFREAGNLQFPVRYGARQSLAWLLRDETNLYVLVSSWKSGDALRRQVQAGVNGSVENLRTDDCLELRFQPPGQPWRSLQLNANGATRGQTADGKVWSPLVRSVHKMDPSDWCAEWWCRIEIPLQSLGVVEELTGQQWRFDIVRHGFTAGRPESSSWSGGVLEKPQTWGLITW
;
A
#
# COMPACT_ATOMS: atom_id res chain seq x y z
N MET A 1 13.87 -52.07 20.09
CA MET A 1 14.97 -51.43 20.84
C MET A 1 14.67 -49.93 20.88
N GLN A 2 14.55 -49.39 22.10
CA GLN A 2 14.32 -47.99 22.52
C GLN A 2 15.32 -47.00 21.85
N MET A 3 15.18 -45.67 21.74
CA MET A 3 14.32 -44.59 22.28
C MET A 3 14.66 -43.27 21.51
N ASN A 4 13.72 -42.30 21.42
CA ASN A 4 13.83 -40.81 21.45
C ASN A 4 15.01 -40.08 20.75
N SER A 5 14.86 -39.04 19.90
CA SER A 5 14.32 -37.70 20.22
C SER A 5 14.42 -36.70 19.02
N ARG A 6 13.42 -35.82 18.88
CA ARG A 6 13.26 -34.49 18.21
C ARG A 6 14.33 -33.96 17.20
N PRO A 7 13.91 -33.28 16.10
CA PRO A 7 14.72 -32.25 15.44
C PRO A 7 14.28 -30.83 15.86
N GLY A 8 15.24 -30.05 16.35
CA GLY A 8 15.12 -28.60 16.55
C GLY A 8 15.71 -27.82 15.36
N ALA A 9 15.07 -26.68 15.06
CA ALA A 9 15.50 -25.54 14.26
C ALA A 9 16.87 -25.63 13.55
N CYS A 10 16.84 -25.81 12.22
CA CYS A 10 18.01 -25.56 11.37
C CYS A 10 17.99 -24.11 10.88
N LEU A 11 18.89 -23.29 11.45
CA LEU A 11 19.41 -22.11 10.75
C LEU A 11 20.05 -22.56 9.43
N HIS A 12 19.45 -22.19 8.30
CA HIS A 12 20.11 -22.32 7.00
C HIS A 12 21.20 -21.26 6.86
N VAL A 13 22.42 -21.68 7.18
CA VAL A 13 23.66 -21.02 6.74
C VAL A 13 23.71 -21.11 5.23
N VAL A 14 23.65 -19.96 4.57
CA VAL A 14 23.86 -19.79 3.13
C VAL A 14 25.25 -20.33 2.76
N ARG A 15 25.30 -21.52 2.16
CA ARG A 15 26.49 -22.03 1.48
C ARG A 15 26.62 -21.32 0.13
N CYS A 16 27.38 -20.23 0.10
CA CYS A 16 27.86 -19.66 -1.16
C CYS A 16 28.99 -20.53 -1.71
N SER A 17 28.77 -21.07 -2.91
CA SER A 17 29.78 -21.79 -3.70
C SER A 17 31.02 -20.92 -3.91
N LEU A 18 32.16 -21.35 -3.37
CA LEU A 18 33.47 -20.76 -3.66
C LEU A 18 33.84 -21.03 -5.13
N VAL A 19 33.78 -20.01 -5.97
CA VAL A 19 34.58 -19.97 -7.19
C VAL A 19 35.93 -19.36 -6.81
N SER A 20 36.92 -20.21 -6.64
CA SER A 20 38.31 -19.83 -6.39
C SER A 20 38.86 -19.08 -7.60
N VAL A 21 38.99 -17.75 -7.50
CA VAL A 21 39.82 -16.97 -8.42
C VAL A 21 41.26 -17.09 -7.95
N ILE A 22 42.04 -17.92 -8.63
CA ILE A 22 43.49 -17.99 -8.48
C ILE A 22 44.08 -16.71 -9.11
N LEU A 23 44.51 -15.76 -8.28
CA LEU A 23 45.37 -14.66 -8.72
C LEU A 23 46.82 -15.17 -8.76
N LEU A 24 47.36 -15.30 -9.96
CA LEU A 24 48.77 -15.56 -10.25
C LEU A 24 49.63 -14.41 -9.68
N ALA A 25 50.35 -14.68 -8.59
CA ALA A 25 51.45 -13.84 -8.13
C ALA A 25 52.72 -14.20 -8.93
N ALA A 26 53.25 -13.25 -9.69
CA ALA A 26 54.61 -13.33 -10.22
C ALA A 26 55.62 -12.95 -9.11
N PRO A 27 56.70 -13.72 -8.88
CA PRO A 27 57.67 -13.38 -7.86
C PRO A 27 58.68 -12.38 -8.45
N LEU A 28 58.58 -11.11 -8.05
CA LEU A 28 59.72 -10.20 -8.15
C LEU A 28 60.52 -10.35 -6.85
N GLY A 29 61.63 -11.08 -6.94
CA GLY A 29 62.60 -11.22 -5.86
C GLY A 29 63.26 -9.88 -5.55
N VAL A 30 62.92 -9.32 -4.40
CA VAL A 30 63.74 -8.37 -3.62
C VAL A 30 63.53 -8.74 -2.15
N ALA A 31 64.61 -8.87 -1.39
CA ALA A 31 64.64 -9.33 -0.01
C ALA A 31 63.57 -8.64 0.87
N ALA A 32 62.63 -9.42 1.41
CA ALA A 32 61.62 -8.94 2.34
C ALA A 32 62.27 -8.71 3.71
N ALA A 33 62.30 -7.45 4.14
CA ALA A 33 62.49 -7.09 5.54
C ALA A 33 61.36 -7.67 6.39
N ASP A 34 61.65 -8.04 7.64
CA ASP A 34 60.70 -8.59 8.62
C ASP A 34 59.45 -7.69 8.78
N THR A 35 58.38 -7.97 8.02
CA THR A 35 57.11 -7.26 8.17
C THR A 35 56.40 -7.73 9.44
N THR A 36 56.19 -6.82 10.38
CA THR A 36 55.45 -7.16 11.61
C THR A 36 53.97 -7.38 11.31
N PRO A 37 53.24 -8.17 12.14
CA PRO A 37 51.78 -8.30 12.03
C PRO A 37 51.04 -6.94 12.01
N LEU A 38 51.58 -5.93 12.69
CA LEU A 38 51.04 -4.58 12.69
C LEU A 38 51.20 -3.89 11.33
N ASP A 39 52.36 -4.05 10.67
CA ASP A 39 52.61 -3.47 9.35
C ASP A 39 51.77 -4.13 8.26
N GLU A 40 51.57 -5.44 8.37
CA GLU A 40 50.65 -6.19 7.50
C GLU A 40 49.21 -5.70 7.67
N ALA A 41 48.72 -5.57 8.91
CA ALA A 41 47.38 -5.04 9.19
C ALA A 41 47.21 -3.60 8.65
N ARG A 42 48.20 -2.73 8.82
CA ARG A 42 48.17 -1.36 8.25
C ARG A 42 48.11 -1.37 6.72
N ALA A 43 48.87 -2.25 6.08
CA ALA A 43 48.84 -2.40 4.63
C ALA A 43 47.46 -2.85 4.14
N LEU A 44 46.85 -3.83 4.81
CA LEU A 44 45.49 -4.29 4.52
C LEU A 44 44.45 -3.18 4.68
N LEU A 45 44.52 -2.38 5.76
CA LEU A 45 43.58 -1.28 5.98
C LEU A 45 43.75 -0.16 4.94
N ARG A 46 44.99 0.16 4.53
CA ARG A 46 45.22 1.12 3.43
C ARG A 46 44.63 0.62 2.11
N GLN A 47 44.77 -0.67 1.81
CA GLN A 47 44.15 -1.28 0.64
C GLN A 47 42.61 -1.24 0.76
N ALA A 48 42.08 -1.58 1.94
CA ALA A 48 40.65 -1.55 2.21
C ALA A 48 40.05 -0.16 2.00
N ASN A 49 40.78 0.90 2.35
CA ASN A 49 40.33 2.28 2.19
C ASN A 49 40.07 2.66 0.73
N LEU A 50 40.87 2.12 -0.19
CA LEU A 50 40.77 2.40 -1.63
C LEU A 50 39.92 1.39 -2.39
N ALA A 51 39.65 0.23 -1.79
CA ALA A 51 38.94 -0.87 -2.40
C ALA A 51 37.42 -0.61 -2.50
N GLU A 52 36.77 -1.32 -3.42
CA GLU A 52 35.31 -1.43 -3.39
C GLU A 52 34.83 -2.20 -2.16
N GLU A 53 33.59 -1.97 -1.75
CA GLU A 53 33.07 -2.39 -0.45
C GLU A 53 33.29 -3.87 -0.11
N ARG A 54 32.96 -4.81 -1.01
CA ARG A 54 33.13 -6.25 -0.72
C ARG A 54 34.59 -6.63 -0.47
N ALA A 55 35.50 -6.03 -1.23
CA ALA A 55 36.93 -6.21 -1.03
C ALA A 55 37.40 -5.51 0.24
N SER A 56 36.87 -4.33 0.55
CA SER A 56 37.16 -3.58 1.77
C SER A 56 36.78 -4.38 3.02
N TRP A 57 35.58 -4.96 3.07
CA TRP A 57 35.12 -5.82 4.16
C TRP A 57 36.11 -6.97 4.42
N ALA A 58 36.43 -7.75 3.38
CA ALA A 58 37.33 -8.90 3.50
C ALA A 58 38.75 -8.50 3.95
N LEU A 59 39.25 -7.33 3.51
CA LEU A 59 40.54 -6.81 3.93
C LEU A 59 40.53 -6.35 5.39
N VAL A 60 39.45 -5.73 5.86
CA VAL A 60 39.29 -5.31 7.26
C VAL A 60 39.14 -6.53 8.19
N GLU A 61 38.40 -7.56 7.78
CA GLU A 61 38.32 -8.82 8.53
C GLU A 61 39.69 -9.49 8.69
N LYS A 62 40.48 -9.56 7.60
CA LYS A 62 41.85 -10.08 7.65
C LYS A 62 42.74 -9.25 8.58
N ALA A 63 42.67 -7.92 8.49
CA ALA A 63 43.42 -7.03 9.37
C ALA A 63 43.03 -7.25 10.84
N LEU A 64 41.74 -7.39 11.14
CA LEU A 64 41.26 -7.67 12.50
C LEU A 64 41.74 -9.04 13.00
N ALA A 65 41.74 -10.07 12.15
CA ALA A 65 42.22 -11.40 12.49
C ALA A 65 43.72 -11.39 12.85
N ILE A 66 44.54 -10.64 12.10
CA ILE A 66 45.98 -10.46 12.38
C ILE A 66 46.19 -9.68 13.68
N LEU A 67 45.38 -8.64 13.91
CA LEU A 67 45.52 -7.80 15.10
C LEU A 67 45.06 -8.52 16.37
N THR A 68 44.09 -9.43 16.32
CA THR A 68 43.43 -10.04 17.50
C THR A 68 44.34 -10.85 18.45
N PRO A 69 45.25 -11.73 17.99
CA PRO A 69 46.08 -12.56 18.86
C PRO A 69 47.21 -11.82 19.59
N LEU A 70 47.43 -10.52 19.33
CA LEU A 70 48.47 -9.75 20.02
C LEU A 70 48.12 -9.54 21.51
N GLU A 71 48.74 -10.31 22.42
CA GLU A 71 48.36 -10.45 23.85
C GLU A 71 48.60 -9.20 24.72
N LYS A 72 49.59 -8.35 24.38
CA LYS A 72 49.88 -7.07 25.06
C LYS A 72 49.86 -5.91 24.06
N PRO A 73 48.68 -5.55 23.51
CA PRO A 73 48.61 -4.62 22.41
C PRO A 73 48.91 -3.19 22.89
N ALA A 74 49.89 -2.55 22.26
CA ALA A 74 50.12 -1.10 22.37
C ALA A 74 48.81 -0.32 22.10
N ALA A 75 48.70 0.90 22.61
CA ALA A 75 47.51 1.74 22.46
C ALA A 75 47.03 1.84 20.99
N GLU A 76 47.97 1.83 20.04
CA GLU A 76 47.69 1.82 18.61
C GLU A 76 46.98 0.55 18.13
N VAL A 77 47.43 -0.65 18.54
CA VAL A 77 46.78 -1.91 18.17
C VAL A 77 45.34 -1.95 18.70
N GLN A 78 45.12 -1.42 19.90
CA GLN A 78 43.76 -1.31 20.46
C GLN A 78 42.89 -0.35 19.64
N ALA A 79 43.44 0.79 19.21
CA ALA A 79 42.75 1.73 18.34
C ALA A 79 42.39 1.11 16.98
N LEU A 80 43.31 0.40 16.32
CA LEU A 80 43.05 -0.26 15.05
C LEU A 80 42.01 -1.38 15.17
N ARG A 81 42.04 -2.18 16.25
CA ARG A 81 40.99 -3.17 16.54
C ARG A 81 39.63 -2.52 16.69
N ARG A 82 39.55 -1.39 17.42
CA ARG A 82 38.31 -0.62 17.58
C ARG A 82 37.82 -0.11 16.22
N ILE A 83 38.70 0.46 15.41
CA ILE A 83 38.37 0.95 14.07
C ILE A 83 37.80 -0.18 13.19
N CYS A 84 38.47 -1.35 13.15
CA CYS A 84 37.99 -2.50 12.38
C CYS A 84 36.62 -2.97 12.86
N ARG A 85 36.43 -3.12 14.17
CA ARG A 85 35.15 -3.57 14.75
C ARG A 85 34.03 -2.56 14.50
N THR A 86 34.30 -1.27 14.69
CA THR A 86 33.33 -0.20 14.41
C THR A 86 32.95 -0.20 12.93
N TYR A 87 33.92 -0.31 12.02
CA TYR A 87 33.64 -0.41 10.59
C TYR A 87 32.75 -1.60 10.27
N LEU A 88 33.16 -2.82 10.68
CA LEU A 88 32.38 -4.05 10.42
C LEU A 88 30.97 -3.99 11.02
N THR A 89 30.82 -3.37 12.19
CA THR A 89 29.50 -3.16 12.81
C THR A 89 28.65 -2.17 12.02
N ALA A 90 29.23 -1.05 11.57
CA ALA A 90 28.53 -0.04 10.79
C ALA A 90 28.11 -0.56 9.42
N THR A 91 28.99 -1.29 8.74
CA THR A 91 28.68 -1.93 7.46
C THR A 91 27.61 -3.00 7.64
N GLN A 92 27.68 -3.83 8.70
CA GLN A 92 26.61 -4.79 9.01
C GLN A 92 25.27 -4.10 9.29
N ALA A 93 25.27 -2.99 10.03
CA ALA A 93 24.08 -2.20 10.30
C ALA A 93 23.44 -1.66 9.01
N PHE A 94 24.26 -1.13 8.09
CA PHE A 94 23.78 -0.62 6.80
C PHE A 94 23.03 -1.68 5.97
N TRP A 95 23.40 -2.96 6.08
CA TRP A 95 22.81 -4.06 5.30
C TRP A 95 21.71 -4.84 6.06
N GLN A 96 21.19 -4.30 7.16
CA GLN A 96 20.01 -4.87 7.83
C GLN A 96 18.75 -4.77 6.96
N ALA A 97 17.69 -5.49 7.35
CA ALA A 97 16.42 -5.48 6.63
C ALA A 97 15.81 -4.08 6.53
N ASP A 98 15.77 -3.34 7.65
CA ASP A 98 15.41 -1.92 7.67
C ASP A 98 16.63 -1.08 7.27
N ARG A 99 16.65 -0.67 6.01
CA ARG A 99 17.76 0.10 5.43
C ARG A 99 17.75 1.56 5.86
N HIS A 100 16.60 2.13 6.24
CA HIS A 100 16.54 3.49 6.77
C HIS A 100 17.27 3.55 8.10
N GLN A 101 16.84 2.71 9.05
CA GLN A 101 17.46 2.62 10.37
C GLN A 101 18.92 2.18 10.26
N GLY A 102 19.20 1.18 9.43
CA GLY A 102 20.55 0.67 9.21
C GLY A 102 21.51 1.73 8.67
N SER A 103 21.07 2.54 7.70
CA SER A 103 21.90 3.61 7.13
C SER A 103 22.17 4.73 8.11
N GLU A 104 21.19 5.11 8.92
CA GLU A 104 21.35 6.11 9.97
C GLU A 104 22.32 5.61 11.06
N GLN A 105 22.20 4.35 11.48
CA GLN A 105 23.11 3.76 12.45
C GLN A 105 24.55 3.70 11.92
N ALA A 106 24.72 3.31 10.65
CA ALA A 106 26.03 3.27 10.00
C ALA A 106 26.67 4.67 9.94
N GLU A 107 25.90 5.69 9.57
CA GLU A 107 26.38 7.08 9.57
C GLU A 107 26.83 7.52 10.97
N ARG A 108 26.04 7.24 12.00
CA ARG A 108 26.37 7.59 13.40
C ARG A 108 27.68 6.94 13.85
N LEU A 109 27.89 5.66 13.54
CA LEU A 109 29.09 4.92 13.92
C LEU A 109 30.35 5.39 13.19
N LEU A 110 30.20 5.88 11.95
CA LEU A 110 31.33 6.27 11.09
C LEU A 110 31.61 7.78 11.13
N ARG A 111 30.79 8.59 11.80
CA ARG A 111 30.90 10.06 11.86
C ARG A 111 32.29 10.56 12.29
N ASP A 112 32.92 9.85 13.22
CA ASP A 112 34.22 10.24 13.79
C ASP A 112 35.43 9.75 12.96
N PHE A 113 35.20 9.03 11.87
CA PHE A 113 36.28 8.56 11.00
C PHE A 113 36.67 9.70 10.06
N GLN A 114 37.54 10.59 10.54
CA GLN A 114 37.94 11.82 9.86
C GLN A 114 39.39 11.77 9.37
N ALA A 115 39.72 12.51 8.29
CA ALA A 115 41.07 12.53 7.72
C ALA A 115 42.09 13.15 8.69
N GLU A 116 41.66 14.15 9.44
CA GLU A 116 42.42 14.91 10.44
C GLU A 116 42.88 14.01 11.60
N THR A 117 42.12 12.94 11.88
CA THR A 117 42.46 11.94 12.90
C THR A 117 43.39 10.83 12.39
N GLY A 118 43.79 10.87 11.11
CA GLY A 118 44.62 9.84 10.49
C GLY A 118 43.94 8.47 10.36
N ASN A 119 42.60 8.42 10.37
CA ASN A 119 41.86 7.16 10.34
C ASN A 119 42.12 6.39 9.02
N PRO A 120 42.58 5.13 9.07
CA PRO A 120 42.94 4.38 7.87
C PRO A 120 41.74 3.98 7.01
N LEU A 121 40.50 4.13 7.47
CA LEU A 121 39.26 3.79 6.75
C LEU A 121 38.41 5.04 6.43
N PHE A 122 39.01 6.22 6.40
CA PHE A 122 38.32 7.50 6.14
C PHE A 122 37.47 7.52 4.85
N LEU A 123 37.99 7.00 3.72
CA LEU A 123 37.24 7.02 2.46
C LEU A 123 36.06 6.05 2.47
N GLN A 124 36.19 4.94 3.21
CA GLN A 124 35.08 4.03 3.44
C GLN A 124 34.01 4.66 4.33
N ALA A 125 34.39 5.43 5.35
CA ALA A 125 33.44 6.20 6.13
C ALA A 125 32.65 7.20 5.27
N LEU A 126 33.35 7.94 4.39
CA LEU A 126 32.71 8.84 3.42
C LEU A 126 31.73 8.13 2.48
N LEU A 127 32.01 6.88 2.08
CA LEU A 127 31.12 6.11 1.21
C LEU A 127 29.76 5.87 1.89
N TYR A 128 29.75 5.39 3.13
CA TYR A 128 28.52 5.13 3.89
C TYR A 128 27.79 6.41 4.32
N GLN A 129 28.52 7.44 4.73
CA GLN A 129 27.94 8.76 5.02
C GLN A 129 27.30 9.37 3.77
N GLY A 130 28.00 9.29 2.62
CA GLY A 130 27.51 9.79 1.34
C GLY A 130 26.21 9.10 0.91
N ARG A 131 26.12 7.77 1.09
CA ARG A 131 24.89 7.00 0.86
C ARG A 131 23.73 7.52 1.72
N TYR A 132 23.95 7.65 3.03
CA TYR A 132 22.91 8.14 3.95
C TYR A 132 22.40 9.53 3.54
N HIS A 133 23.31 10.48 3.29
CA HIS A 133 22.91 11.84 2.90
C HIS A 133 22.22 11.88 1.53
N TYR A 134 22.65 11.05 0.59
CA TYR A 134 22.02 10.94 -0.73
C TYR A 134 20.58 10.42 -0.61
N TRP A 135 20.39 9.25 0.01
CA TRP A 135 19.07 8.62 0.07
C TRP A 135 18.09 9.37 0.95
N LYS A 136 18.56 9.97 2.05
CA LYS A 136 17.73 10.86 2.86
C LYS A 136 17.26 12.09 2.08
N ALA A 137 18.06 12.59 1.13
CA ALA A 137 17.66 13.68 0.24
C ALA A 137 16.69 13.22 -0.85
N VAL A 138 16.81 11.97 -1.32
CA VAL A 138 15.90 11.39 -2.32
C VAL A 138 14.48 11.20 -1.77
N GLU A 139 14.35 10.74 -0.50
CA GLU A 139 13.04 10.52 0.12
C GLU A 139 12.40 11.78 0.70
N GLY A 140 13.21 12.62 1.33
CA GLY A 140 12.73 13.66 2.22
C GLY A 140 12.85 15.06 1.66
N ASN A 141 12.30 16.02 2.40
CA ASN A 141 12.51 17.44 2.15
C ASN A 141 13.90 17.90 2.69
N TYR A 142 14.96 17.22 2.27
CA TYR A 142 16.35 17.45 2.68
C TYR A 142 17.27 17.70 1.46
N PRO A 143 17.02 18.76 0.67
CA PRO A 143 17.74 18.99 -0.58
C PRO A 143 19.25 19.19 -0.40
N GLN A 144 19.70 19.68 0.76
CA GLN A 144 21.12 19.89 1.05
C GLN A 144 21.92 18.58 1.08
N GLY A 145 21.25 17.43 1.30
CA GLY A 145 21.91 16.13 1.31
C GLY A 145 22.54 15.75 -0.03
N HIS A 146 22.01 16.24 -1.16
CA HIS A 146 22.63 16.05 -2.48
C HIS A 146 23.99 16.73 -2.59
N ASP A 147 24.12 17.98 -2.13
CA ASP A 147 25.40 18.69 -2.16
C ASP A 147 26.43 18.09 -1.19
N ILE A 148 25.96 17.63 -0.02
CA ILE A 148 26.81 16.98 0.98
C ILE A 148 27.37 15.66 0.43
N SER A 149 26.48 14.78 -0.04
CA SER A 149 26.87 13.47 -0.60
C SER A 149 27.77 13.63 -1.83
N LYS A 150 27.47 14.58 -2.73
CA LYS A 150 28.32 14.91 -3.88
C LYS A 150 29.77 15.19 -3.48
N LYS A 151 30.00 16.07 -2.49
CA LYS A 151 31.35 16.42 -2.01
C LYS A 151 32.09 15.19 -1.45
N MET A 152 31.37 14.30 -0.77
CA MET A 152 31.93 13.05 -0.24
C MET A 152 32.38 12.12 -1.37
N PHE A 153 31.54 11.90 -2.39
CA PHE A 153 31.90 11.06 -3.53
C PHE A 153 33.03 11.67 -4.39
N GLU A 154 33.05 12.99 -4.59
CA GLU A 154 34.16 13.67 -5.28
C GLU A 154 35.48 13.54 -4.51
N LYS A 155 35.44 13.47 -3.17
CA LYS A 155 36.62 13.19 -2.36
C LYS A 155 37.10 11.75 -2.59
N ILE A 156 36.20 10.77 -2.63
CA ILE A 156 36.56 9.38 -2.96
C ILE A 156 37.23 9.30 -4.35
N LEU A 157 36.65 9.96 -5.37
CA LEU A 157 37.21 9.93 -6.73
C LEU A 157 38.59 10.59 -6.87
N ARG A 158 38.92 11.57 -6.02
CA ARG A 158 40.28 12.13 -5.98
C ARG A 158 41.35 11.11 -5.57
N HIS A 159 40.98 10.11 -4.78
CA HIS A 159 41.88 9.05 -4.33
C HIS A 159 41.76 7.76 -5.16
N ASN A 160 40.58 7.46 -5.70
CA ASN A 160 40.33 6.37 -6.61
C ASN A 160 39.39 6.80 -7.76
N PRO A 161 39.93 7.32 -8.88
CA PRO A 161 39.12 7.81 -10.01
C PRO A 161 38.28 6.73 -10.71
N GLN A 162 38.60 5.46 -10.47
CA GLN A 162 37.88 4.31 -11.04
C GLN A 162 36.83 3.73 -10.07
N HIS A 163 36.67 4.31 -8.87
CA HIS A 163 35.72 3.80 -7.88
C HIS A 163 34.29 3.79 -8.43
N ARG A 164 33.76 2.59 -8.70
CA ARG A 164 32.52 2.41 -9.47
C ARG A 164 31.31 3.10 -8.83
N LEU A 165 31.04 2.85 -7.54
CA LEU A 165 29.85 3.39 -6.87
C LEU A 165 29.86 4.91 -6.79
N ALA A 166 30.97 5.53 -6.39
CA ALA A 166 31.11 6.99 -6.35
C ALA A 166 30.86 7.63 -7.73
N ARG A 167 31.31 6.99 -8.83
CA ARG A 167 30.98 7.43 -10.20
C ARG A 167 29.48 7.36 -10.48
N ILE A 168 28.84 6.24 -10.11
CA ILE A 168 27.38 6.05 -10.28
C ILE A 168 26.60 7.13 -9.51
N TYR A 169 26.91 7.38 -8.23
CA TYR A 169 26.25 8.42 -7.42
C TYR A 169 26.43 9.84 -7.98
N LEU A 170 27.54 10.10 -8.68
CA LEU A 170 27.81 11.37 -9.35
C LEU A 170 27.26 11.44 -10.78
N GLY A 171 26.55 10.41 -11.25
CA GLY A 171 26.03 10.34 -12.62
C GLY A 171 27.13 10.22 -13.69
N GLN A 172 28.34 9.81 -13.32
CA GLN A 172 29.44 9.62 -14.25
C GLN A 172 29.35 8.26 -14.95
N PRO A 173 29.73 8.14 -16.24
CA PRO A 173 29.69 6.88 -16.97
C PRO A 173 30.52 5.79 -16.29
N VAL A 174 29.94 4.58 -16.23
CA VAL A 174 30.62 3.35 -15.78
C VAL A 174 30.46 2.26 -16.84
N ALA A 175 31.42 1.33 -16.89
CA ALA A 175 31.34 0.19 -17.80
C ALA A 175 30.05 -0.61 -17.52
N PRO A 176 29.23 -0.90 -18.55
CA PRO A 176 28.02 -1.70 -18.37
C PRO A 176 28.39 -3.13 -18.01
N ARG A 177 27.57 -3.76 -17.18
CA ARG A 177 27.70 -5.20 -16.92
C ARG A 177 27.32 -5.98 -18.18
N PRO A 178 28.02 -7.08 -18.51
CA PRO A 178 27.63 -7.91 -19.65
C PRO A 178 26.31 -8.62 -19.38
N ALA A 179 25.47 -8.74 -20.40
CA ALA A 179 24.27 -9.57 -20.35
C ALA A 179 24.67 -11.06 -20.40
N ALA A 180 24.05 -11.88 -19.55
CA ALA A 180 24.21 -13.34 -19.59
C ALA A 180 23.18 -13.95 -20.57
N LEU A 181 23.10 -13.39 -21.78
CA LEU A 181 22.24 -13.88 -22.85
C LEU A 181 23.10 -14.56 -23.91
N LYS A 182 22.65 -15.74 -24.36
CA LYS A 182 23.25 -16.37 -25.54
C LYS A 182 22.96 -15.51 -26.76
N GLN A 183 23.99 -15.28 -27.58
CA GLN A 183 23.81 -14.61 -28.85
C GLN A 183 22.84 -15.42 -29.73
N PRO A 184 21.90 -14.77 -30.44
CA PRO A 184 21.03 -15.45 -31.37
C PRO A 184 21.83 -16.22 -32.42
N THR A 185 21.44 -17.45 -32.70
CA THR A 185 21.99 -18.26 -33.79
C THR A 185 21.23 -17.91 -35.07
N GLY A 186 21.80 -17.06 -35.93
CA GLY A 186 21.18 -16.64 -37.20
C GLY A 186 20.82 -15.15 -37.27
N LYS A 187 20.10 -14.75 -38.33
CA LYS A 187 19.71 -13.35 -38.61
C LYS A 187 18.38 -12.98 -37.92
N ALA A 188 18.34 -12.99 -36.59
CA ALA A 188 17.19 -12.47 -35.85
C ALA A 188 17.03 -10.96 -36.12
N PRO A 189 15.78 -10.45 -36.23
CA PRO A 189 15.56 -9.03 -36.50
C PRO A 189 15.96 -8.17 -35.29
N GLU A 190 16.47 -6.97 -35.56
CA GLU A 190 17.08 -6.12 -34.52
C GLU A 190 16.10 -5.75 -33.40
N TRP A 191 14.83 -5.49 -33.72
CA TRP A 191 13.79 -5.20 -32.73
C TRP A 191 13.60 -6.34 -31.73
N ALA A 192 13.66 -7.59 -32.20
CA ALA A 192 13.48 -8.76 -31.33
C ALA A 192 14.71 -8.93 -30.42
N VAL A 193 15.91 -8.70 -30.95
CA VAL A 193 17.16 -8.79 -30.16
C VAL A 193 17.21 -7.68 -29.09
N ALA A 194 16.88 -6.44 -29.47
CA ALA A 194 16.86 -5.31 -28.55
C ALA A 194 15.80 -5.49 -27.45
N ALA A 195 14.60 -5.96 -27.80
CA ALA A 195 13.54 -6.21 -26.84
C ALA A 195 13.85 -7.37 -25.90
N ARG A 196 14.45 -8.46 -26.40
CA ARG A 196 14.90 -9.58 -25.57
C ARG A 196 15.93 -9.14 -24.53
N GLU A 197 16.89 -8.30 -24.94
CA GLU A 197 17.92 -7.77 -24.03
C GLU A 197 17.33 -6.80 -23.00
N ALA A 198 16.43 -5.90 -23.42
CA ALA A 198 15.75 -4.96 -22.52
C ALA A 198 14.88 -5.70 -21.49
N MET A 199 14.13 -6.71 -21.95
CA MET A 199 13.32 -7.58 -21.09
C MET A 199 14.19 -8.37 -20.11
N TYR A 200 15.34 -8.90 -20.57
CA TYR A 200 16.30 -9.56 -19.70
C TYR A 200 16.77 -8.65 -18.56
N TRP A 201 17.20 -7.42 -18.86
CA TRP A 201 17.75 -6.52 -17.85
C TRP A 201 16.70 -6.09 -16.82
N THR A 202 15.53 -5.67 -17.29
CA THR A 202 14.45 -5.19 -16.43
C THR A 202 13.92 -6.31 -15.53
N ARG A 203 13.66 -7.50 -16.09
CA ARG A 203 13.30 -8.71 -15.34
C ARG A 203 14.38 -9.13 -14.35
N ARG A 204 15.65 -9.06 -14.74
CA ARG A 204 16.78 -9.45 -13.88
C ARG A 204 16.89 -8.57 -12.63
N VAL A 205 16.61 -7.26 -12.74
CA VAL A 205 16.55 -6.38 -11.56
C VAL A 205 15.46 -6.84 -10.62
N VAL A 206 14.24 -7.06 -11.12
CA VAL A 206 13.11 -7.56 -10.30
C VAL A 206 13.46 -8.88 -9.64
N HIS A 207 13.94 -9.86 -10.42
CA HIS A 207 14.32 -11.17 -9.90
C HIS A 207 15.40 -11.09 -8.82
N TRP A 208 16.35 -10.16 -8.94
CA TRP A 208 17.35 -9.91 -7.90
C TRP A 208 16.70 -9.43 -6.61
N TRP A 209 15.73 -8.50 -6.67
CA TRP A 209 14.98 -8.08 -5.48
C TRP A 209 14.24 -9.25 -4.83
N LEU A 210 13.58 -10.08 -5.64
CA LEU A 210 12.86 -11.25 -5.15
C LEU A 210 13.79 -12.27 -4.46
N ASP A 211 15.03 -12.41 -4.92
CA ASP A 211 16.00 -13.34 -4.33
C ASP A 211 16.78 -12.78 -3.15
N ASN A 212 16.99 -11.47 -3.08
CA ASN A 212 17.96 -10.85 -2.16
C ASN A 212 17.33 -9.88 -1.16
N ARG A 213 16.11 -9.38 -1.41
CA ARG A 213 15.46 -8.34 -0.60
C ARG A 213 14.08 -8.76 -0.10
N GLN A 214 13.36 -9.63 -0.81
CA GLN A 214 12.04 -10.05 -0.37
C GLN A 214 12.12 -10.93 0.89
N ALA A 215 11.50 -10.47 1.97
CA ALA A 215 11.36 -11.18 3.23
C ALA A 215 10.36 -12.36 3.12
N PRO A 216 10.35 -13.31 4.08
CA PRO A 216 9.42 -14.45 4.06
C PRO A 216 7.94 -14.06 4.03
N ASP A 217 7.58 -12.92 4.63
CA ASP A 217 6.23 -12.34 4.61
C ASP A 217 5.95 -11.54 3.32
N GLY A 218 6.92 -11.39 2.43
CA GLY A 218 6.76 -10.72 1.14
C GLY A 218 7.20 -9.26 1.10
N GLN A 219 7.56 -8.63 2.23
CA GLN A 219 8.07 -7.24 2.23
C GLN A 219 9.39 -7.13 1.46
N LEU A 220 9.64 -5.99 0.81
CA LEU A 220 10.86 -5.70 0.05
C LEU A 220 11.83 -4.77 0.79
N GLY A 221 11.39 -4.24 1.94
CA GLY A 221 12.22 -3.49 2.89
C GLY A 221 11.93 -1.99 2.95
N GLY A 222 10.95 -1.47 2.21
CA GLY A 222 10.42 -0.10 2.38
C GLY A 222 9.18 -0.03 3.28
N GLY A 223 8.62 -1.19 3.65
CA GLY A 223 7.32 -1.27 4.32
C GLY A 223 6.18 -1.31 3.30
N TRP A 224 4.97 -1.70 3.72
CA TRP A 224 3.90 -2.06 2.78
C TRP A 224 3.51 -0.93 1.81
N SER A 225 3.48 0.31 2.30
CA SER A 225 3.22 1.54 1.53
C SER A 225 4.19 1.69 0.34
N ASP A 226 5.49 1.72 0.61
CA ASP A 226 6.52 1.86 -0.44
C ASP A 226 6.72 0.59 -1.25
N ASP A 227 6.50 -0.59 -0.66
CA ASP A 227 6.69 -1.88 -1.33
C ASP A 227 5.65 -2.06 -2.46
N VAL A 228 4.40 -1.63 -2.24
CA VAL A 228 3.37 -1.71 -3.30
C VAL A 228 3.58 -0.69 -4.41
N GLU A 229 4.13 0.48 -4.09
CA GLU A 229 4.57 1.50 -5.05
C GLU A 229 5.64 0.96 -6.00
N TYR A 230 6.50 0.06 -5.51
CA TYR A 230 7.43 -0.67 -6.36
C TYR A 230 6.75 -1.81 -7.11
N SER A 231 5.96 -2.65 -6.43
CA SER A 231 5.38 -3.88 -6.99
C SER A 231 4.51 -3.63 -8.23
N LYS A 232 3.76 -2.52 -8.23
CA LYS A 232 2.90 -2.14 -9.37
C LYS A 232 3.69 -1.96 -10.67
N THR A 233 4.97 -1.58 -10.60
CA THR A 233 5.83 -1.32 -11.78
C THR A 233 6.26 -2.59 -12.52
N TRP A 234 6.19 -3.75 -11.85
CA TRP A 234 6.63 -5.03 -12.38
C TRP A 234 5.54 -6.13 -12.35
N SER A 235 4.33 -5.78 -11.93
CA SER A 235 3.15 -6.64 -12.04
C SER A 235 2.96 -7.26 -13.44
N PHE A 236 3.27 -6.49 -14.49
CA PHE A 236 3.09 -6.91 -15.89
C PHE A 236 3.93 -8.10 -16.33
N TYR A 237 5.04 -8.46 -15.66
CA TYR A 237 5.83 -9.61 -16.10
C TYR A 237 5.03 -10.93 -15.97
N SER A 238 4.03 -10.95 -15.08
CA SER A 238 3.07 -12.06 -15.03
C SER A 238 2.27 -12.18 -16.33
N LEU A 239 1.89 -11.05 -16.95
CA LEU A 239 1.09 -11.00 -18.18
C LEU A 239 1.96 -11.07 -19.44
N ALA A 240 3.10 -10.41 -19.46
CA ALA A 240 3.95 -10.34 -20.64
C ALA A 240 4.79 -11.60 -20.84
N LEU A 241 5.15 -12.31 -19.76
CA LEU A 241 6.06 -13.45 -19.81
C LEU A 241 5.47 -14.76 -19.27
N GLY A 242 4.36 -14.71 -18.54
CA GLY A 242 3.93 -15.83 -17.69
C GLY A 242 4.90 -16.07 -16.52
N ASP A 243 5.50 -15.02 -15.95
CA ASP A 243 6.55 -15.20 -14.94
C ASP A 243 6.02 -15.67 -13.57
N ASP A 244 6.16 -16.96 -13.31
CA ASP A 244 5.71 -17.60 -12.06
C ASP A 244 6.41 -17.09 -10.79
N LYS A 245 7.67 -16.63 -10.90
CA LYS A 245 8.38 -16.10 -9.73
C LYS A 245 7.76 -14.75 -9.33
N VAL A 246 7.49 -13.91 -10.32
CA VAL A 246 6.78 -12.64 -10.13
C VAL A 246 5.37 -12.91 -9.60
N ARG A 247 4.59 -13.80 -10.22
CA ARG A 247 3.23 -14.15 -9.78
C ARG A 247 3.17 -14.64 -8.33
N ARG A 248 4.09 -15.52 -7.92
CA ARG A 248 4.20 -15.98 -6.52
C ARG A 248 4.60 -14.86 -5.56
N SER A 249 5.47 -13.95 -5.99
CA SER A 249 5.86 -12.80 -5.19
C SER A 249 4.70 -11.82 -4.97
N LEU A 250 3.95 -11.49 -6.03
CA LEU A 250 2.76 -10.65 -5.94
C LEU A 250 1.69 -11.30 -5.05
N THR A 251 1.50 -12.62 -5.15
CA THR A 251 0.62 -13.39 -4.26
C THR A 251 1.02 -13.21 -2.80
N ARG A 252 2.31 -13.37 -2.46
CA ARG A 252 2.80 -13.15 -1.08
C ARG A 252 2.55 -11.73 -0.59
N ILE A 253 2.81 -10.72 -1.41
CA ILE A 253 2.59 -9.32 -1.06
C ILE A 253 1.10 -9.06 -0.81
N ALA A 254 0.24 -9.42 -1.77
CA ALA A 254 -1.20 -9.18 -1.67
C ALA A 254 -1.84 -9.92 -0.49
N ASP A 255 -1.44 -11.17 -0.24
CA ASP A 255 -1.99 -11.98 0.84
C ASP A 255 -1.52 -11.48 2.22
N ASN A 256 -0.24 -11.13 2.38
CA ASN A 256 0.25 -10.64 3.67
C ASN A 256 -0.22 -9.21 4.00
N ILE A 257 -0.43 -8.35 3.00
CA ILE A 257 -1.12 -7.06 3.19
C ILE A 257 -2.54 -7.29 3.66
N TRP A 258 -3.29 -8.19 2.99
CA TRP A 258 -4.66 -8.52 3.38
C TRP A 258 -4.74 -9.05 4.82
N HIS A 259 -3.75 -9.84 5.22
CA HIS A 259 -3.63 -10.37 6.58
C HIS A 259 -2.77 -9.50 7.51
N CYS A 260 -2.56 -8.22 7.22
CA CYS A 260 -1.81 -7.33 8.10
C CYS A 260 -2.66 -6.89 9.32
N PRO A 261 -2.13 -6.80 10.56
CA PRO A 261 -2.84 -6.24 11.72
C PRO A 261 -3.33 -4.81 11.53
N ASP A 262 -2.63 -4.08 10.67
CA ASP A 262 -2.85 -2.67 10.40
C ASP A 262 -3.94 -2.47 9.33
N VAL A 263 -4.55 -3.55 8.85
CA VAL A 263 -5.64 -3.54 7.88
C VAL A 263 -6.92 -4.02 8.54
N ALA A 264 -8.00 -3.28 8.33
CA ALA A 264 -9.34 -3.69 8.70
C ALA A 264 -10.33 -3.31 7.59
N ASN A 265 -11.27 -4.21 7.28
CA ASN A 265 -12.32 -3.98 6.29
C ASN A 265 -11.80 -3.43 4.95
N GLY A 266 -10.70 -4.00 4.44
CA GLY A 266 -10.10 -3.62 3.17
C GLY A 266 -9.48 -2.21 3.14
N TYR A 267 -9.05 -1.65 4.28
CA TYR A 267 -8.35 -0.36 4.31
C TYR A 267 -7.32 -0.30 5.44
N TYR A 268 -6.35 0.61 5.33
CA TYR A 268 -5.42 0.88 6.42
C TYR A 268 -6.18 1.40 7.65
N ALA A 269 -5.95 0.72 8.77
CA ALA A 269 -6.57 1.00 10.06
C ALA A 269 -5.54 1.37 11.14
N GLY A 270 -4.23 1.24 10.86
CA GLY A 270 -3.16 1.53 11.80
C GLY A 270 -3.09 0.58 13.01
N THR A 271 -2.28 0.93 14.01
CA THR A 271 -2.13 0.19 15.29
C THR A 271 -2.16 1.18 16.45
N PRO A 272 -2.24 0.75 17.72
CA PRO A 272 -2.09 1.67 18.85
C PRO A 272 -0.78 2.48 18.85
N LYS A 273 0.25 2.03 18.10
CA LYS A 273 1.55 2.70 17.92
C LYS A 273 1.64 3.56 16.65
N HIS A 274 0.72 3.38 15.69
CA HIS A 274 0.72 4.06 14.38
C HIS A 274 -0.58 4.85 14.19
N TRP A 275 -0.66 5.72 13.18
CA TRP A 275 -1.80 6.62 13.01
C TRP A 275 -3.05 5.87 12.53
N HIS A 276 -4.20 6.05 13.19
CA HIS A 276 -5.48 5.42 12.79
C HIS A 276 -6.21 6.17 11.65
N LEU A 277 -5.72 7.35 11.24
CA LEU A 277 -6.32 8.21 10.21
C LEU A 277 -5.21 8.77 9.33
N VAL A 278 -5.22 8.42 8.05
CA VAL A 278 -4.22 8.87 7.09
C VAL A 278 -4.92 9.54 5.91
N ASP A 279 -4.18 10.26 5.08
CA ASP A 279 -4.71 10.73 3.81
C ASP A 279 -5.05 9.55 2.90
N VAL A 280 -5.88 9.82 1.90
CA VAL A 280 -6.35 8.81 0.96
C VAL A 280 -5.23 8.17 0.13
N GLU A 281 -4.11 8.87 -0.12
CA GLU A 281 -2.97 8.29 -0.86
C GLU A 281 -2.37 7.13 -0.08
N HIS A 282 -1.87 7.40 1.13
CA HIS A 282 -1.19 6.40 1.95
C HIS A 282 -2.14 5.32 2.47
N GLY A 283 -3.41 5.66 2.73
CA GLY A 283 -4.39 4.69 3.21
C GLY A 283 -4.88 3.73 2.13
N ALA A 284 -5.06 4.21 0.89
CA ALA A 284 -5.63 3.40 -0.20
C ALA A 284 -4.60 2.56 -0.94
N GLU A 285 -3.35 3.03 -1.06
CA GLU A 285 -2.34 2.39 -1.91
C GLU A 285 -2.08 0.93 -1.55
N TRP A 286 -2.15 0.57 -0.27
CA TRP A 286 -1.96 -0.80 0.21
C TRP A 286 -2.87 -1.78 -0.54
N MET A 287 -4.14 -1.39 -0.77
CA MET A 287 -5.11 -2.23 -1.48
C MET A 287 -5.14 -1.92 -2.96
N SER A 288 -5.17 -0.64 -3.34
CA SER A 288 -5.25 -0.19 -4.73
C SER A 288 -4.02 -0.54 -5.58
N PHE A 289 -2.90 -0.88 -4.93
CA PHE A 289 -1.68 -1.42 -5.57
C PHE A 289 -1.30 -2.86 -5.17
N SER A 290 -2.16 -3.59 -4.44
CA SER A 290 -1.92 -5.02 -4.20
C SER A 290 -3.02 -5.94 -4.69
N GLN A 291 -4.29 -5.58 -4.52
CA GLN A 291 -5.41 -6.50 -4.78
C GLN A 291 -5.86 -6.51 -6.26
N PRO A 292 -6.07 -5.36 -6.94
CA PRO A 292 -6.53 -5.39 -8.34
C PRO A 292 -5.61 -6.12 -9.32
N GLN A 293 -4.28 -6.07 -9.14
CA GLN A 293 -3.33 -6.75 -10.03
C GLN A 293 -3.51 -8.26 -10.01
N MET A 294 -3.97 -8.81 -8.90
CA MET A 294 -4.15 -10.25 -8.76
C MET A 294 -5.34 -10.75 -9.57
N MET A 295 -6.32 -9.89 -9.89
CA MET A 295 -7.39 -10.23 -10.82
C MET A 295 -6.91 -10.42 -12.26
N LEU A 296 -5.70 -9.95 -12.60
CA LEU A 296 -5.04 -10.22 -13.89
C LEU A 296 -4.02 -11.35 -13.77
N ALA A 297 -3.17 -11.30 -12.74
CA ALA A 297 -2.11 -12.29 -12.54
C ALA A 297 -2.64 -13.68 -12.13
N ARG A 298 -3.85 -13.74 -11.57
CA ARG A 298 -4.59 -14.94 -11.16
C ARG A 298 -6.06 -14.77 -11.53
N TYR A 299 -6.31 -14.61 -12.83
CA TYR A 299 -7.66 -14.41 -13.38
C TYR A 299 -8.62 -15.50 -12.89
N GLY A 300 -9.80 -15.10 -12.40
CA GLY A 300 -10.83 -16.00 -11.87
C GLY A 300 -10.64 -16.47 -10.41
N ASP A 301 -9.51 -16.19 -9.74
CA ASP A 301 -9.31 -16.58 -8.34
C ASP A 301 -10.26 -15.79 -7.41
N PRO A 302 -11.18 -16.48 -6.70
CA PRO A 302 -12.29 -15.83 -6.00
C PRO A 302 -11.82 -14.87 -4.92
N ARG A 303 -10.70 -15.18 -4.27
CA ARG A 303 -10.15 -14.37 -3.18
C ARG A 303 -9.93 -12.94 -3.62
N TYR A 304 -9.29 -12.72 -4.77
CA TYR A 304 -8.94 -11.36 -5.17
C TYR A 304 -10.14 -10.60 -5.69
N ILE A 305 -11.09 -11.26 -6.35
CA ILE A 305 -12.35 -10.64 -6.78
C ILE A 305 -13.13 -10.15 -5.55
N GLU A 306 -13.34 -11.04 -4.58
CA GLU A 306 -14.04 -10.76 -3.34
C GLU A 306 -13.33 -9.72 -2.46
N ARG A 307 -11.99 -9.75 -2.39
CA ARG A 307 -11.21 -8.72 -1.68
C ARG A 307 -11.43 -7.35 -2.27
N ASN A 308 -11.44 -7.23 -3.61
CA ASN A 308 -11.73 -5.95 -4.26
C ASN A 308 -13.20 -5.50 -4.02
N MET A 309 -14.16 -6.43 -3.98
CA MET A 309 -15.55 -6.15 -3.58
C MET A 309 -15.62 -5.62 -2.13
N GLN A 310 -14.96 -6.28 -1.19
CA GLN A 310 -14.92 -5.86 0.21
C GLN A 310 -14.26 -4.50 0.39
N VAL A 311 -13.14 -4.23 -0.30
CA VAL A 311 -12.48 -2.93 -0.26
C VAL A 311 -13.45 -1.84 -0.72
N ILE A 312 -14.10 -2.01 -1.89
CA ILE A 312 -14.97 -0.98 -2.44
C ILE A 312 -16.30 -0.82 -1.66
N ARG A 313 -16.67 -1.80 -0.85
CA ARG A 313 -17.86 -1.73 0.02
C ARG A 313 -17.85 -0.51 0.96
N ASN A 314 -16.68 0.01 1.37
CA ASN A 314 -16.63 1.19 2.23
C ASN A 314 -17.08 2.48 1.52
N MET A 315 -17.31 2.48 0.20
CA MET A 315 -17.97 3.59 -0.49
C MET A 315 -19.30 3.98 0.18
N ASP A 316 -20.01 3.03 0.79
CA ASP A 316 -21.26 3.28 1.53
C ASP A 316 -21.04 4.22 2.74
N LEU A 317 -19.93 4.04 3.45
CA LEU A 317 -19.53 4.90 4.57
C LEU A 317 -18.86 6.18 4.07
N LEU A 318 -17.91 6.05 3.16
CA LEU A 318 -16.98 7.11 2.76
C LEU A 318 -17.64 8.14 1.84
N THR A 319 -18.69 7.77 1.12
CA THR A 319 -19.39 8.65 0.18
C THR A 319 -20.85 8.83 0.55
N GLY A 320 -21.51 9.81 -0.06
CA GLY A 320 -22.95 9.99 0.03
C GLY A 320 -23.45 10.92 -1.05
N VAL A 321 -24.77 10.92 -1.27
CA VAL A 321 -25.42 11.90 -2.14
C VAL A 321 -25.78 13.12 -1.30
N ASN A 322 -25.32 14.30 -1.72
CA ASN A 322 -25.59 15.55 -1.03
C ASN A 322 -26.92 16.18 -1.47
N ALA A 323 -27.25 17.35 -0.93
CA ALA A 323 -28.49 18.06 -1.23
C ALA A 323 -28.60 18.52 -2.69
N ALA A 324 -27.49 18.60 -3.43
CA ALA A 324 -27.45 18.92 -4.86
C ALA A 324 -27.69 17.69 -5.76
N GLY A 325 -27.84 16.49 -5.18
CA GLY A 325 -27.98 15.24 -5.93
C GLY A 325 -26.65 14.64 -6.41
N HIS A 326 -25.52 15.22 -6.02
CA HIS A 326 -24.19 14.72 -6.37
C HIS A 326 -23.67 13.74 -5.32
N ARG A 327 -23.09 12.62 -5.77
CA ARG A 327 -22.32 11.75 -4.88
C ARG A 327 -20.90 12.28 -4.75
N HIS A 328 -20.45 12.46 -3.51
CA HIS A 328 -19.07 12.84 -3.20
C HIS A 328 -18.50 12.01 -2.05
N PHE A 329 -17.18 11.88 -2.01
CA PHE A 329 -16.50 11.48 -0.77
C PHE A 329 -16.74 12.54 0.30
N LYS A 330 -16.97 12.07 1.52
CA LYS A 330 -17.22 12.91 2.70
C LYS A 330 -15.94 13.52 3.26
N ALA A 331 -14.79 12.90 2.98
CA ALA A 331 -13.47 13.36 3.40
C ALA A 331 -12.38 12.75 2.51
N TYR A 332 -11.16 13.28 2.61
CA TYR A 332 -9.95 12.70 1.99
C TYR A 332 -8.87 12.30 3.01
N TYR A 333 -9.16 12.44 4.30
CA TYR A 333 -8.47 11.77 5.41
C TYR A 333 -9.48 10.87 6.11
N PHE A 334 -9.25 9.56 6.08
CA PHE A 334 -10.17 8.58 6.66
C PHE A 334 -9.49 7.23 6.93
N SER A 335 -10.18 6.38 7.66
CA SER A 335 -9.94 4.94 7.80
C SER A 335 -11.14 4.16 7.26
N HIS A 336 -11.15 2.85 7.43
CA HIS A 336 -12.30 2.00 7.13
C HIS A 336 -13.59 2.33 7.93
N ASP A 337 -13.49 3.04 9.05
CA ASP A 337 -14.60 3.27 9.98
C ASP A 337 -14.71 4.71 10.50
N LEU A 338 -13.73 5.57 10.22
CA LEU A 338 -13.65 6.91 10.74
C LEU A 338 -13.28 7.92 9.64
N LEU A 339 -13.99 9.04 9.61
CA LEU A 339 -13.62 10.21 8.82
C LEU A 339 -12.88 11.20 9.72
N HIS A 340 -11.95 11.96 9.15
CA HIS A 340 -11.24 12.97 9.92
C HIS A 340 -12.22 14.03 10.49
N PRO A 341 -12.16 14.35 11.80
CA PRO A 341 -13.17 15.18 12.45
C PRO A 341 -13.09 16.67 12.06
N ARG A 342 -11.91 17.17 11.68
CA ARG A 342 -11.76 18.56 11.23
C ARG A 342 -12.43 18.76 9.87
N ARG A 343 -13.35 19.72 9.79
CA ARG A 343 -14.12 20.09 8.59
C ARG A 343 -13.24 20.43 7.37
N LEU A 344 -12.03 20.91 7.60
CA LEU A 344 -11.08 21.22 6.53
C LEU A 344 -10.67 20.01 5.69
N TYR A 345 -10.82 18.79 6.22
CA TYR A 345 -10.57 17.54 5.48
C TYR A 345 -11.86 16.90 4.94
N GLN A 346 -13.03 17.52 5.18
CA GLN A 346 -14.35 17.02 4.76
C GLN A 346 -14.70 17.47 3.33
N CYS A 347 -13.74 17.24 2.44
CA CYS A 347 -13.85 17.51 1.02
C CYS A 347 -13.62 16.23 0.23
N ASP A 348 -14.21 16.17 -0.95
CA ASP A 348 -13.81 15.25 -2.00
C ASP A 348 -12.64 15.88 -2.78
N VAL A 349 -11.58 15.12 -3.01
CA VAL A 349 -10.40 15.55 -3.77
C VAL A 349 -10.14 14.56 -4.90
N PRO A 350 -9.52 14.97 -6.02
CA PRO A 350 -9.26 14.07 -7.15
C PRO A 350 -8.41 12.83 -6.79
N GLU A 351 -7.57 12.92 -5.75
CA GLU A 351 -6.78 11.80 -5.23
C GLU A 351 -7.66 10.67 -4.66
N ASN A 352 -8.92 10.93 -4.27
CA ASN A 352 -9.87 9.89 -3.85
C ASN A 352 -10.13 8.85 -4.95
N GLY A 353 -9.88 9.20 -6.23
CA GLY A 353 -9.90 8.22 -7.33
C GLY A 353 -8.94 7.05 -7.14
N ARG A 354 -7.87 7.21 -6.34
CA ARG A 354 -6.99 6.09 -5.98
C ARG A 354 -7.74 4.99 -5.26
N TYR A 355 -8.66 5.35 -4.38
CA TYR A 355 -9.42 4.40 -3.57
C TYR A 355 -10.48 3.64 -4.39
N THR A 356 -11.00 4.22 -5.48
CA THR A 356 -12.06 3.59 -6.28
C THR A 356 -11.57 2.49 -7.22
N LYS A 357 -10.24 2.35 -7.38
CA LYS A 357 -9.63 1.42 -8.33
C LYS A 357 -10.01 -0.06 -8.14
N PRO A 358 -10.08 -0.63 -6.92
CA PRO A 358 -10.70 -1.94 -6.68
C PRO A 358 -12.09 -2.07 -7.30
N GLY A 359 -12.90 -1.01 -7.19
CA GLY A 359 -14.22 -0.93 -7.81
C GLY A 359 -14.18 -1.01 -9.33
N ILE A 360 -13.23 -0.32 -9.99
CA ILE A 360 -13.08 -0.39 -11.46
C ILE A 360 -12.82 -1.83 -11.91
N TYR A 361 -11.99 -2.58 -11.18
CA TYR A 361 -11.69 -3.97 -11.54
C TYR A 361 -12.88 -4.90 -11.29
N VAL A 362 -13.67 -4.66 -10.24
CA VAL A 362 -14.96 -5.36 -10.02
C VAL A 362 -15.96 -5.04 -11.13
N MET A 363 -16.05 -3.79 -11.56
CA MET A 363 -16.89 -3.38 -12.70
C MET A 363 -16.43 -4.04 -14.00
N TRP A 364 -15.12 -4.06 -14.27
CA TRP A 364 -14.54 -4.71 -15.45
C TRP A 364 -14.82 -6.20 -15.44
N TYR A 365 -14.64 -6.88 -14.31
CA TYR A 365 -14.82 -8.33 -14.22
C TYR A 365 -16.29 -8.74 -14.38
N ALA A 366 -17.15 -8.30 -13.46
CA ALA A 366 -18.51 -8.81 -13.31
C ALA A 366 -19.62 -7.74 -13.48
N GLN A 367 -19.29 -6.47 -13.70
CA GLN A 367 -20.28 -5.37 -13.80
C GLN A 367 -21.21 -5.27 -12.57
N HIS A 368 -20.66 -5.46 -11.36
CA HIS A 368 -21.45 -5.47 -10.12
C HIS A 368 -22.38 -4.23 -9.99
N PRO A 369 -23.72 -4.38 -9.94
CA PRO A 369 -24.66 -3.27 -10.09
C PRO A 369 -24.47 -2.13 -9.09
N ARG A 370 -24.20 -2.45 -7.82
CA ARG A 370 -23.97 -1.44 -6.76
C ARG A 370 -22.71 -0.60 -7.00
N VAL A 371 -21.64 -1.22 -7.49
CA VAL A 371 -20.38 -0.53 -7.79
C VAL A 371 -20.54 0.33 -9.04
N MET A 372 -21.19 -0.22 -10.07
CA MET A 372 -21.56 0.53 -11.29
C MET A 372 -22.38 1.79 -10.94
N GLN A 373 -23.35 1.68 -10.03
CA GLN A 373 -24.13 2.83 -9.57
C GLN A 373 -23.24 3.89 -8.88
N TRP A 374 -22.43 3.49 -7.89
CA TRP A 374 -21.58 4.45 -7.16
C TRP A 374 -20.59 5.17 -8.06
N CYS A 375 -19.92 4.44 -8.96
CA CYS A 375 -18.95 5.03 -9.90
C CYS A 375 -19.61 5.94 -10.93
N ARG A 376 -20.86 5.65 -11.33
CA ARG A 376 -21.66 6.53 -12.19
C ARG A 376 -22.02 7.82 -11.46
N GLU A 377 -22.66 7.73 -10.29
CA GLU A 377 -23.10 8.89 -9.50
C GLU A 377 -21.91 9.81 -9.13
N TRP A 378 -20.78 9.22 -8.73
CA TRP A 378 -19.57 9.97 -8.38
C TRP A 378 -18.91 10.60 -9.62
N GLY A 379 -18.81 9.83 -10.71
CA GLY A 379 -18.23 10.31 -11.96
C GLY A 379 -19.05 11.43 -12.60
N ASP A 380 -20.38 11.35 -12.55
CA ASP A 380 -21.28 12.38 -13.06
C ASP A 380 -21.08 13.70 -12.31
N ALA A 381 -21.02 13.67 -10.98
CA ALA A 381 -20.73 14.85 -10.17
C ALA A 381 -19.40 15.52 -10.56
N TRP A 382 -18.31 14.74 -10.69
CA TRP A 382 -17.01 15.28 -11.06
C TRP A 382 -16.96 15.82 -12.50
N VAL A 383 -17.67 15.20 -13.44
CA VAL A 383 -17.81 15.74 -14.81
C VAL A 383 -18.52 17.08 -14.76
N ASP A 384 -19.65 17.16 -14.07
CA ASP A 384 -20.48 18.37 -14.02
C ASP A 384 -19.71 19.53 -13.34
N HIS A 385 -19.03 19.27 -12.23
CA HIS A 385 -18.13 20.23 -11.58
C HIS A 385 -16.97 20.65 -12.49
N SER A 386 -16.41 19.74 -13.28
CA SER A 386 -15.29 20.04 -14.18
C SER A 386 -15.72 20.90 -15.35
N LEU A 387 -16.88 20.62 -15.96
CA LEU A 387 -17.39 21.35 -17.13
C LEU A 387 -17.93 22.74 -16.75
N ALA A 388 -18.42 22.91 -15.53
CA ALA A 388 -18.88 24.21 -15.06
C ALA A 388 -17.72 25.20 -14.86
N ALA A 389 -17.90 26.44 -15.36
CA ALA A 389 -17.01 27.56 -15.07
C ALA A 389 -17.46 28.23 -13.77
N MET A 390 -16.77 27.95 -12.66
CA MET A 390 -17.14 28.43 -11.32
C MET A 390 -15.90 28.89 -10.55
N GLN A 391 -16.02 29.95 -9.74
CA GLN A 391 -14.93 30.47 -8.89
C GLN A 391 -13.59 30.71 -9.64
N GLY A 392 -13.65 31.24 -10.85
CA GLY A 392 -12.46 31.50 -11.67
C GLY A 392 -11.81 30.25 -12.28
N LYS A 393 -12.46 29.07 -12.19
CA LYS A 393 -12.04 27.85 -12.86
C LYS A 393 -12.41 27.89 -14.35
N PRO A 394 -11.47 27.66 -15.27
CA PRO A 394 -11.82 27.48 -16.68
C PRO A 394 -12.67 26.23 -16.89
N ALA A 395 -13.60 26.27 -17.85
CA ALA A 395 -14.43 25.12 -18.19
C ALA A 395 -13.57 23.92 -18.63
N GLY A 396 -13.89 22.74 -18.12
CA GLY A 396 -13.14 21.50 -18.35
C GLY A 396 -12.11 21.16 -17.28
N PHE A 397 -11.64 22.15 -16.50
CA PHE A 397 -10.65 21.89 -15.45
C PHE A 397 -11.28 21.21 -14.23
N ILE A 398 -10.54 20.26 -13.67
CA ILE A 398 -10.90 19.55 -12.43
C ILE A 398 -10.53 20.44 -11.24
N PRO A 399 -11.47 20.75 -10.33
CA PRO A 399 -11.14 21.45 -9.09
C PRO A 399 -10.35 20.57 -8.12
N SER A 400 -9.47 21.17 -7.31
CA SER A 400 -8.67 20.45 -6.31
C SER A 400 -9.50 19.91 -5.15
N GLU A 401 -10.62 20.55 -4.82
CA GLU A 401 -11.55 20.06 -3.79
C GLU A 401 -13.00 20.48 -4.07
N VAL A 402 -13.93 19.63 -3.64
CA VAL A 402 -15.38 19.92 -3.55
C VAL A 402 -15.84 19.59 -2.13
N VAL A 403 -16.51 20.53 -1.45
CA VAL A 403 -17.06 20.27 -0.11
C VAL A 403 -18.28 19.38 -0.22
N TYR A 404 -18.26 18.24 0.45
CA TYR A 404 -19.34 17.24 0.42
C TYR A 404 -20.71 17.85 0.75
N GLU A 405 -20.80 18.57 1.88
CA GLU A 405 -22.06 19.06 2.44
C GLU A 405 -22.74 20.12 1.57
N SER A 406 -21.97 21.07 1.03
CA SER A 406 -22.48 22.24 0.32
C SER A 406 -22.32 22.17 -1.20
N ASP A 407 -21.67 21.11 -1.72
CA ASP A 407 -21.32 20.97 -3.14
C ASP A 407 -20.40 22.09 -3.66
N GLN A 408 -19.70 22.79 -2.75
CA GLN A 408 -18.91 23.96 -3.09
C GLN A 408 -17.55 23.57 -3.69
N VAL A 409 -17.33 23.94 -4.96
CA VAL A 409 -16.02 23.90 -5.63
C VAL A 409 -15.00 24.80 -4.95
N GLY A 410 -13.73 24.38 -4.88
CA GLY A 410 -12.64 25.14 -4.24
C GLY A 410 -12.69 25.14 -2.72
N GLY A 411 -13.71 24.47 -2.17
CA GLY A 411 -13.94 24.19 -0.77
C GLY A 411 -13.64 25.34 0.17
N MET A 412 -12.91 25.04 1.23
CA MET A 412 -12.58 26.01 2.27
C MET A 412 -11.44 26.94 1.88
N SER A 413 -10.67 26.61 0.83
CA SER A 413 -9.63 27.51 0.32
C SER A 413 -10.21 28.69 -0.48
N GLY A 414 -11.46 28.55 -0.96
CA GLY A 414 -12.13 29.50 -1.85
C GLY A 414 -11.48 29.61 -3.24
N LYS A 415 -10.55 28.71 -3.57
CA LYS A 415 -9.80 28.70 -4.83
C LYS A 415 -9.88 27.32 -5.45
N TRP A 416 -10.33 27.23 -6.69
CA TRP A 416 -10.47 25.93 -7.36
C TRP A 416 -9.16 25.14 -7.49
N TYR A 417 -8.01 25.80 -7.51
CA TYR A 417 -6.68 25.20 -7.69
C TYR A 417 -5.93 24.94 -6.37
N ARG A 418 -6.53 25.23 -5.20
CA ARG A 418 -5.95 24.95 -3.88
C ARG A 418 -6.88 24.09 -3.03
N ILE A 419 -6.30 23.45 -2.03
CA ILE A 419 -7.06 22.79 -0.97
C ILE A 419 -6.72 23.43 0.37
N ALA A 420 -7.68 23.46 1.29
CA ALA A 420 -7.48 24.11 2.60
C ALA A 420 -6.60 23.30 3.55
N GLY A 421 -6.59 21.97 3.40
CA GLY A 421 -5.84 21.08 4.28
C GLY A 421 -4.43 20.77 3.79
N TYR A 422 -4.21 19.56 3.26
CA TYR A 422 -2.87 19.05 2.98
C TYR A 422 -2.40 19.52 1.59
N PRO A 423 -1.49 20.51 1.46
CA PRO A 423 -1.25 21.16 0.18
C PRO A 423 -0.73 20.23 -0.93
N GLY A 424 -0.24 19.03 -0.61
CA GLY A 424 0.25 18.07 -1.61
C GLY A 424 -0.76 17.69 -2.70
N TYR A 425 -2.07 17.81 -2.47
CA TYR A 425 -3.09 17.52 -3.50
C TYR A 425 -3.61 18.75 -4.23
N ASP A 426 -3.03 19.92 -4.01
CA ASP A 426 -3.42 21.08 -4.80
C ASP A 426 -2.94 20.96 -6.25
N PHE A 427 -3.73 21.50 -7.17
CA PHE A 427 -3.31 21.72 -8.55
C PHE A 427 -2.05 22.60 -8.61
N ALA A 428 -1.83 23.47 -7.62
CA ALA A 428 -0.67 24.35 -7.54
C ALA A 428 0.67 23.61 -7.39
N SER A 429 0.69 22.42 -6.78
CA SER A 429 1.84 21.50 -6.71
C SER A 429 2.04 20.76 -8.04
N GLY A 430 1.04 20.80 -8.92
CA GLY A 430 1.05 20.26 -10.28
C GLY A 430 -0.19 19.41 -10.54
N SER A 431 -0.57 19.29 -11.81
CA SER A 431 -1.75 18.52 -12.24
C SER A 431 -1.72 17.02 -11.94
N TRP A 432 -0.59 16.48 -11.45
CA TRP A 432 -0.49 15.06 -11.08
C TRP A 432 -1.54 14.64 -10.05
N SER A 433 -2.01 15.56 -9.20
CA SER A 433 -3.07 15.32 -8.21
C SER A 433 -4.40 14.94 -8.85
N THR A 434 -4.63 15.29 -10.13
CA THR A 434 -5.88 14.96 -10.86
C THR A 434 -5.83 13.62 -11.60
N LYS A 435 -4.66 12.98 -11.68
CA LYS A 435 -4.42 11.81 -12.55
C LYS A 435 -5.34 10.64 -12.24
N HIS A 436 -5.68 10.43 -10.98
CA HIS A 436 -6.46 9.30 -10.52
C HIS A 436 -7.95 9.45 -10.83
N LEU A 437 -8.50 10.64 -10.63
CA LEU A 437 -9.84 10.97 -11.11
C LEU A 437 -9.92 10.88 -12.63
N MET A 438 -8.94 11.43 -13.37
CA MET A 438 -8.92 11.29 -14.83
C MET A 438 -8.89 9.81 -15.28
N GLY A 439 -8.13 8.98 -14.58
CA GLY A 439 -8.09 7.53 -14.79
C GLY A 439 -9.45 6.86 -14.56
N GLN A 440 -10.14 7.18 -13.45
CA GLN A 440 -11.52 6.71 -13.21
C GLN A 440 -12.46 7.16 -14.33
N LEU A 441 -12.41 8.43 -14.74
CA LEU A 441 -13.31 8.96 -15.76
C LEU A 441 -13.11 8.28 -17.12
N ILE A 442 -11.86 7.96 -17.48
CA ILE A 442 -11.56 7.14 -18.67
C ILE A 442 -12.16 5.74 -18.53
N ALA A 443 -12.01 5.11 -17.37
CA ALA A 443 -12.60 3.79 -17.12
C ALA A 443 -14.13 3.83 -17.20
N ASN A 444 -14.77 4.87 -16.65
CA ASN A 444 -16.21 5.10 -16.75
C ASN A 444 -16.65 5.29 -18.21
N ALA A 445 -15.91 6.07 -19.01
CA ALA A 445 -16.21 6.25 -20.43
C ALA A 445 -16.23 4.92 -21.18
N LYS A 446 -15.30 4.01 -20.87
CA LYS A 446 -15.22 2.68 -21.45
C LYS A 446 -16.31 1.74 -20.93
N LEU A 447 -16.46 1.62 -19.61
CA LEU A 447 -17.35 0.65 -18.97
C LEU A 447 -18.84 1.00 -19.09
N PHE A 448 -19.19 2.28 -19.24
CA PHE A 448 -20.56 2.74 -19.46
C PHE A 448 -20.87 3.09 -20.91
N ASP A 449 -19.90 2.96 -21.82
CA ASP A 449 -19.98 3.42 -23.21
C ASP A 449 -20.48 4.88 -23.32
N ALA A 450 -19.86 5.77 -22.53
CA ALA A 450 -20.34 7.13 -22.29
C ALA A 450 -19.22 8.17 -22.45
N PRO A 451 -19.01 8.73 -23.66
CA PRO A 451 -17.93 9.69 -23.93
C PRO A 451 -17.96 10.97 -23.09
N ARG A 452 -19.08 11.29 -22.41
CA ARG A 452 -19.17 12.46 -21.52
C ARG A 452 -18.10 12.47 -20.44
N TYR A 453 -17.66 11.31 -19.95
CA TYR A 453 -16.70 11.25 -18.85
C TYR A 453 -15.31 11.77 -19.24
N VAL A 454 -14.95 11.74 -20.53
CA VAL A 454 -13.67 12.28 -21.04
C VAL A 454 -13.79 13.69 -21.61
N GLU A 455 -14.98 14.29 -21.60
CA GLU A 455 -15.20 15.66 -22.06
C GLU A 455 -14.35 16.69 -21.29
N PRO A 456 -14.17 16.60 -19.95
CA PRO A 456 -13.24 17.48 -19.24
C PRO A 456 -11.81 17.45 -19.80
N LEU A 457 -11.29 16.24 -20.10
CA LEU A 457 -9.94 16.06 -20.66
C LEU A 457 -9.84 16.70 -22.05
N ARG A 458 -10.84 16.48 -22.90
CA ARG A 458 -10.91 17.11 -24.24
C ARG A 458 -10.85 18.63 -24.14
N ARG A 459 -11.65 19.22 -23.24
CA ARG A 459 -11.70 20.67 -23.01
C ARG A 459 -10.38 21.22 -22.51
N ILE A 460 -9.69 20.54 -21.60
CA ILE A 460 -8.37 20.95 -21.14
C ILE A 460 -7.36 20.95 -22.31
N VAL A 461 -7.35 19.90 -23.14
CA VAL A 461 -6.44 19.81 -24.30
C VAL A 461 -6.70 20.95 -25.30
N GLU A 462 -7.96 21.23 -25.61
CA GLU A 462 -8.35 22.35 -26.49
C GLU A 462 -7.99 23.70 -25.88
N TRP A 463 -8.23 23.87 -24.58
CA TRP A 463 -7.87 25.06 -23.85
C TRP A 463 -6.35 25.30 -23.90
N LYS A 464 -5.52 24.26 -23.69
CA LYS A 464 -4.05 24.36 -23.79
C LYS A 464 -3.60 24.81 -25.17
N GLN A 465 -4.22 24.30 -26.23
CA GLN A 465 -3.90 24.71 -27.60
C GLN A 465 -4.24 26.19 -27.83
N ALA A 466 -5.41 26.64 -27.36
CA ALA A 466 -5.85 28.03 -27.48
C ALA A 466 -4.99 29.01 -26.67
N HIS A 467 -4.37 28.57 -25.56
CA HIS A 467 -3.60 29.41 -24.64
C HIS A 467 -2.09 29.13 -24.69
N ARG A 468 -1.59 28.40 -25.71
CA ARG A 468 -0.19 27.94 -25.80
C ARG A 468 0.85 29.06 -25.67
N ASP A 469 0.47 30.26 -26.11
CA ASP A 469 1.32 31.46 -26.16
C ASP A 469 1.11 32.37 -24.92
N ALA A 470 0.31 31.95 -23.93
CA ALA A 470 0.05 32.74 -22.73
C ALA A 470 1.34 32.94 -21.91
N PRO A 471 1.71 34.20 -21.55
CA PRO A 471 2.91 34.49 -20.79
C PRO A 471 2.77 33.99 -19.35
N TYR A 472 3.86 33.48 -18.77
CA TYR A 472 3.85 33.07 -17.37
C TYR A 472 3.49 34.25 -16.45
N GLY A 473 2.58 34.01 -15.51
CA GLY A 473 2.00 35.03 -14.66
C GLY A 473 1.78 34.54 -13.22
N PRO A 474 1.03 35.29 -12.42
CA PRO A 474 0.69 34.89 -11.05
C PRO A 474 -0.16 33.62 -11.01
N GLU A 475 -0.27 33.00 -9.85
CA GLU A 475 -1.11 31.80 -9.65
C GLU A 475 -2.55 32.02 -10.13
N GLY A 476 -3.09 31.03 -10.84
CA GLY A 476 -4.44 31.09 -11.42
C GLY A 476 -4.53 31.84 -12.76
N SER A 477 -3.46 32.48 -13.24
CA SER A 477 -3.40 33.01 -14.62
C SER A 477 -3.26 31.90 -15.66
N ASP A 478 -3.70 32.14 -16.89
CA ASP A 478 -3.61 31.15 -17.99
C ASP A 478 -2.19 30.64 -18.20
N GLY A 479 -1.20 31.54 -18.18
CA GLY A 479 0.19 31.16 -18.34
C GLY A 479 0.71 30.27 -17.21
N TRP A 480 0.26 30.48 -15.97
CA TRP A 480 0.59 29.63 -14.84
C TRP A 480 -0.10 28.26 -14.93
N ILE A 481 -1.40 28.25 -15.26
CA ILE A 481 -2.19 27.02 -15.45
C ILE A 481 -1.54 26.15 -16.52
N LEU A 482 -1.13 26.72 -17.65
CA LEU A 482 -0.49 26.00 -18.76
C LEU A 482 0.78 25.25 -18.31
N ARG A 483 1.54 25.78 -17.35
CA ARG A 483 2.79 25.16 -16.87
C ARG A 483 2.54 24.13 -15.77
N LYS A 484 1.40 24.21 -15.09
CA LYS A 484 0.99 23.23 -14.06
C LYS A 484 0.22 22.05 -14.65
N GLU A 485 -0.47 22.25 -15.77
CA GLU A 485 -1.23 21.21 -16.46
C GLU A 485 -0.40 20.41 -17.48
N TYR A 486 0.05 19.23 -17.09
CA TYR A 486 0.83 18.29 -17.90
C TYR A 486 0.23 16.88 -17.91
N THR A 487 -0.95 16.68 -17.30
CA THR A 487 -1.55 15.35 -17.11
C THR A 487 -2.61 15.06 -18.17
N ALA A 488 -3.45 16.04 -18.51
CA ALA A 488 -4.61 15.85 -19.40
C ALA A 488 -4.25 15.33 -20.80
N GLU A 489 -3.16 15.78 -21.42
CA GLU A 489 -2.73 15.31 -22.74
C GLU A 489 -2.33 13.82 -22.74
N LYS A 490 -1.66 13.38 -21.65
CA LYS A 490 -1.31 11.96 -21.45
C LYS A 490 -2.57 11.12 -21.27
N MET A 491 -3.51 11.60 -20.45
CA MET A 491 -4.78 10.91 -20.20
C MET A 491 -5.67 10.88 -21.45
N TRP A 492 -5.74 11.97 -22.21
CA TRP A 492 -6.44 12.03 -23.49
C TRP A 492 -5.86 11.05 -24.52
N SER A 493 -4.54 10.93 -24.58
CA SER A 493 -3.86 9.94 -25.43
C SER A 493 -4.18 8.51 -24.99
N THR A 494 -4.30 8.28 -23.68
CA THR A 494 -4.71 6.99 -23.11
C THR A 494 -6.14 6.64 -23.51
N TRP A 495 -7.08 7.58 -23.41
CA TRP A 495 -8.46 7.40 -23.88
C TRP A 495 -8.53 7.09 -25.37
N LYS A 496 -7.86 7.87 -26.22
CA LYS A 496 -7.84 7.61 -27.67
C LYS A 496 -7.39 6.20 -27.99
N ARG A 497 -6.36 5.69 -27.31
CA ARG A 497 -5.92 4.30 -27.48
C ARG A 497 -6.99 3.29 -27.02
N ILE A 498 -7.63 3.51 -25.87
CA ILE A 498 -8.70 2.61 -25.39
C ILE A 498 -9.90 2.61 -26.35
N ARG A 499 -10.22 3.75 -26.97
CA ARG A 499 -11.35 3.90 -27.91
C ARG A 499 -11.04 3.39 -29.32
N ASP A 500 -9.89 3.78 -29.86
CA ASP A 500 -9.52 3.56 -31.27
C ASP A 500 -8.66 2.29 -31.48
N GLY A 501 -8.19 1.68 -30.39
CA GLY A 501 -7.23 0.59 -30.41
C GLY A 501 -5.78 1.04 -30.32
N TRP A 502 -4.89 0.06 -30.19
CA TRP A 502 -3.45 0.21 -30.23
C TRP A 502 -2.92 0.06 -31.65
N GLN A 503 -1.96 0.92 -32.00
CA GLN A 503 -1.16 0.80 -33.22
C GLN A 503 0.30 1.09 -32.90
N ALA A 504 1.19 0.18 -33.27
CA ALA A 504 2.63 0.38 -33.18
C ALA A 504 3.12 1.38 -34.25
N PRO A 505 4.24 2.08 -34.01
CA PRO A 505 4.87 2.93 -35.01
C PRO A 505 5.23 2.13 -36.29
N ALA A 506 5.00 2.73 -37.46
CA ALA A 506 5.37 2.11 -38.74
C ALA A 506 6.89 1.92 -38.90
N ASP A 507 7.68 2.86 -38.37
CA ASP A 507 9.13 2.75 -38.27
C ASP A 507 9.52 2.26 -36.87
N LEU A 508 10.20 1.11 -36.80
CA LEU A 508 10.65 0.49 -35.56
C LEU A 508 12.00 1.03 -35.08
N ALA A 509 12.73 1.83 -35.87
CA ALA A 509 14.04 2.33 -35.47
C ALA A 509 14.03 3.15 -34.15
N PRO A 510 13.05 4.03 -33.89
CA PRO A 510 12.93 4.71 -32.60
C PRO A 510 12.69 3.73 -31.44
N LEU A 511 11.86 2.71 -31.65
CA LEU A 511 11.58 1.67 -30.65
C LEU A 511 12.86 0.87 -30.34
N VAL A 512 13.59 0.44 -31.37
CA VAL A 512 14.88 -0.27 -31.20
C VAL A 512 15.85 0.57 -30.39
N LYS A 513 16.00 1.85 -30.73
CA LYS A 513 16.87 2.78 -30.00
C LYS A 513 16.48 2.85 -28.51
N GLU A 514 15.19 3.03 -28.23
CA GLU A 514 14.69 3.11 -26.84
C GLU A 514 14.92 1.81 -26.06
N LEU A 515 14.72 0.65 -26.68
CA LEU A 515 15.01 -0.66 -26.06
C LEU A 515 16.51 -0.84 -25.74
N ARG A 516 17.40 -0.36 -26.61
CA ARG A 516 18.85 -0.37 -26.35
C ARG A 516 19.23 0.59 -25.24
N GLU A 517 18.61 1.77 -25.17
CA GLU A 517 18.80 2.72 -24.08
C GLU A 517 18.36 2.14 -22.73
N ILE A 518 17.22 1.43 -22.69
CA ILE A 518 16.75 0.70 -21.50
C ILE A 518 17.79 -0.34 -21.05
N SER A 519 18.29 -1.15 -21.99
CA SER A 519 19.30 -2.18 -21.71
C SER A 519 20.59 -1.56 -21.17
N ALA A 520 21.10 -0.52 -21.83
CA ALA A 520 22.32 0.18 -21.44
C ALA A 520 22.17 0.85 -20.07
N PHE A 521 21.02 1.48 -19.80
CA PHE A 521 20.73 2.10 -18.50
C PHE A 521 20.83 1.07 -17.37
N HIS A 522 20.10 -0.04 -17.44
CA HIS A 522 20.12 -1.06 -16.39
C HIS A 522 21.48 -1.78 -16.28
N ALA A 523 22.18 -2.00 -17.39
CA ALA A 523 23.51 -2.59 -17.38
C ALA A 523 24.55 -1.69 -16.70
N ALA A 524 24.46 -0.36 -16.91
CA ALA A 524 25.38 0.62 -16.32
C ALA A 524 25.01 0.97 -14.87
N THR A 525 23.72 0.97 -14.51
CA THR A 525 23.21 1.38 -13.19
C THR A 525 22.81 0.21 -12.29
N TRP A 526 23.29 -1.01 -12.60
CA TRP A 526 22.91 -2.23 -11.90
C TRP A 526 22.96 -2.11 -10.38
N GLU A 527 24.06 -1.59 -9.81
CA GLU A 527 24.22 -1.42 -8.37
C GLU A 527 23.21 -0.44 -7.78
N MET A 528 22.95 0.68 -8.49
CA MET A 528 21.98 1.70 -8.08
C MET A 528 20.57 1.11 -7.95
N ASN A 529 20.17 0.29 -8.92
CA ASN A 529 18.82 -0.28 -9.01
C ASN A 529 18.61 -1.52 -8.14
N THR A 530 19.67 -2.02 -7.49
CA THR A 530 19.63 -3.25 -6.70
C THR A 530 20.11 -3.03 -5.28
N GLN A 531 21.42 -2.91 -5.08
CA GLN A 531 22.05 -2.94 -3.77
C GLN A 531 21.98 -1.60 -3.04
N GLU A 532 22.03 -0.50 -3.78
CA GLU A 532 22.21 0.84 -3.22
C GLU A 532 20.92 1.53 -2.83
N VAL A 533 19.85 1.39 -3.63
CA VAL A 533 18.56 2.02 -3.33
C VAL A 533 17.99 1.49 -2.02
N ILE A 534 17.65 2.44 -1.15
CA ILE A 534 17.15 2.17 0.21
C ILE A 534 15.63 1.99 0.15
N SER A 535 14.91 2.99 -0.36
CA SER A 535 13.45 3.05 -0.45
C SER A 535 12.91 2.37 -1.70
N THR A 536 11.90 1.53 -1.54
CA THR A 536 11.36 0.75 -2.65
C THR A 536 10.55 1.60 -3.63
N ASP A 537 9.89 2.66 -3.17
CA ASP A 537 9.20 3.67 -4.00
C ASP A 537 10.17 4.51 -4.87
N ARG A 538 11.49 4.39 -4.64
CA ARG A 538 12.56 5.10 -5.40
C ARG A 538 13.36 4.19 -6.31
N VAL A 539 13.02 2.91 -6.44
CA VAL A 539 13.74 2.01 -7.34
C VAL A 539 13.63 2.53 -8.79
N PRO A 540 14.73 2.80 -9.50
CA PRO A 540 14.71 3.40 -10.84
C PRO A 540 14.24 2.45 -11.96
N LEU A 541 13.45 1.42 -11.64
CA LEU A 541 12.56 0.76 -12.59
C LEU A 541 11.37 1.68 -12.87
N GLN A 542 11.69 2.90 -13.32
CA GLN A 542 10.68 3.93 -13.57
C GLN A 542 9.68 3.46 -14.62
N ALA A 543 8.51 4.09 -14.61
CA ALA A 543 7.39 3.79 -15.49
C ALA A 543 7.76 3.68 -16.98
N LYS A 544 8.86 4.30 -17.45
CA LYS A 544 9.23 4.38 -18.87
C LYS A 544 9.83 3.07 -19.44
N PRO A 545 10.91 2.46 -18.90
CA PRO A 545 11.35 1.13 -19.35
C PRO A 545 10.25 0.09 -19.38
N SER A 546 9.44 0.07 -18.32
CA SER A 546 8.34 -0.85 -18.17
C SER A 546 7.22 -0.58 -19.19
N SER A 547 6.81 0.67 -19.41
CA SER A 547 5.71 0.99 -20.35
C SER A 547 6.03 0.67 -21.81
N VAL A 548 7.28 0.84 -22.26
CA VAL A 548 7.70 0.50 -23.63
C VAL A 548 7.56 -1.00 -23.87
N LEU A 549 8.10 -1.82 -22.97
CA LEU A 549 8.02 -3.28 -23.04
C LEU A 549 6.57 -3.77 -22.85
N MET A 550 5.81 -3.18 -21.94
CA MET A 550 4.39 -3.50 -21.72
C MET A 550 3.56 -3.28 -22.98
N ASN A 551 3.66 -2.10 -23.60
CA ASN A 551 2.93 -1.76 -24.81
C ASN A 551 3.31 -2.72 -25.95
N MET A 552 4.60 -3.00 -26.10
CA MET A 552 5.11 -3.93 -27.11
C MET A 552 4.58 -5.35 -26.91
N TYR A 553 4.62 -5.88 -25.69
CA TYR A 553 4.23 -7.27 -25.42
C TYR A 553 2.71 -7.43 -25.34
N THR A 554 1.98 -6.48 -24.75
CA THR A 554 0.57 -6.67 -24.37
C THR A 554 -0.41 -5.77 -25.13
N GLY A 555 0.05 -4.80 -25.93
CA GLY A 555 -0.83 -3.84 -26.62
C GLY A 555 -1.47 -2.79 -25.70
N GLY A 556 -1.01 -2.66 -24.46
CA GLY A 556 -1.53 -1.70 -23.49
C GLY A 556 -0.57 -1.41 -22.34
N TRP A 557 -1.03 -0.64 -21.35
CA TRP A 557 -0.20 -0.25 -20.21
C TRP A 557 0.05 -1.41 -19.25
N GLY A 558 -0.78 -2.46 -19.28
CA GLY A 558 -0.51 -3.81 -18.74
C GLY A 558 0.00 -3.92 -17.30
N SER A 559 -0.09 -2.83 -16.56
CA SER A 559 0.45 -2.68 -15.22
C SER A 559 -0.61 -2.10 -14.34
N MET A 560 -0.42 -2.31 -13.06
CA MET A 560 -1.25 -1.72 -12.04
C MET A 560 -1.10 -0.17 -11.95
N GLN A 561 -0.31 0.49 -12.80
CA GLN A 561 -0.45 1.94 -12.97
C GLN A 561 -1.69 2.31 -13.79
N ALA A 562 -2.18 1.40 -14.64
CA ALA A 562 -3.42 1.58 -15.36
C ALA A 562 -4.61 1.54 -14.38
N TYR A 563 -5.54 2.46 -14.57
CA TYR A 563 -6.80 2.51 -13.81
C TYR A 563 -7.79 1.45 -14.28
N TYR A 564 -7.73 1.11 -15.56
CA TYR A 564 -8.51 0.10 -16.24
C TYR A 564 -7.54 -0.95 -16.83
N PRO A 565 -7.85 -2.25 -16.77
CA PRO A 565 -7.00 -3.30 -17.36
C PRO A 565 -7.01 -3.24 -18.89
N ASP A 566 -6.15 -2.40 -19.45
CA ASP A 566 -6.17 -1.97 -20.86
C ASP A 566 -5.20 -2.72 -21.79
N SER A 567 -4.65 -3.86 -21.34
CA SER A 567 -3.87 -4.77 -22.19
C SER A 567 -4.78 -5.46 -23.19
N ALA A 568 -4.32 -5.63 -24.42
CA ALA A 568 -5.03 -6.40 -25.44
C ALA A 568 -4.85 -7.91 -25.23
N VAL A 569 -3.64 -8.33 -24.84
CA VAL A 569 -3.26 -9.75 -24.68
C VAL A 569 -2.33 -9.98 -23.49
N SER A 570 -2.38 -11.19 -22.94
CA SER A 570 -1.34 -11.75 -22.07
C SER A 570 -0.80 -13.06 -22.65
N TRP A 571 0.34 -13.50 -22.13
CA TRP A 571 1.14 -14.59 -22.67
C TRP A 571 1.53 -15.61 -21.62
N GLU A 572 1.58 -16.87 -22.03
CA GLU A 572 2.20 -17.97 -21.29
C GLU A 572 3.22 -18.68 -22.19
N ASN A 573 4.23 -19.28 -21.58
CA ASN A 573 5.30 -20.03 -22.25
C ASN A 573 6.15 -19.22 -23.25
N VAL A 574 6.17 -17.89 -23.16
CA VAL A 574 7.04 -17.04 -24.01
C VAL A 574 8.45 -16.86 -23.43
N GLU A 575 8.56 -16.61 -22.11
CA GLU A 575 9.82 -16.33 -21.40
C GLU A 575 10.71 -15.31 -22.14
N LEU A 576 12.04 -15.50 -22.17
CA LEU A 576 12.96 -14.68 -22.98
C LEU A 576 13.23 -15.30 -24.36
N GLN A 577 12.42 -16.28 -24.76
CA GLN A 577 12.65 -17.13 -25.92
C GLN A 577 11.70 -16.78 -27.06
N VAL A 578 10.56 -16.19 -26.73
CA VAL A 578 9.66 -15.58 -27.71
C VAL A 578 9.49 -14.12 -27.37
N VAL A 579 9.62 -13.27 -28.37
CA VAL A 579 9.40 -11.83 -28.24
C VAL A 579 8.19 -11.43 -29.08
N PRO A 580 7.07 -11.05 -28.44
CA PRO A 580 5.91 -10.43 -29.08
C PRO A 580 6.13 -8.94 -29.35
N LEU A 581 5.59 -8.48 -30.48
CA LEU A 581 5.37 -7.07 -30.82
C LEU A 581 3.94 -6.93 -31.31
N VAL A 582 3.04 -6.43 -30.46
CA VAL A 582 1.66 -6.10 -30.83
C VAL A 582 1.70 -4.90 -31.77
N LEU A 583 1.34 -5.14 -33.03
CA LEU A 583 1.32 -4.12 -34.09
C LEU A 583 0.00 -3.38 -34.12
N GLU A 584 -1.11 -4.10 -34.04
CA GLU A 584 -2.46 -3.55 -34.08
C GLU A 584 -3.33 -4.33 -33.07
N ALA A 585 -4.14 -3.63 -32.29
CA ALA A 585 -5.12 -4.27 -31.40
C ALA A 585 -6.35 -3.39 -31.18
N ASP A 586 -7.54 -3.91 -31.49
CA ASP A 586 -8.83 -3.33 -31.13
C ASP A 586 -9.78 -4.43 -30.63
N HIS A 587 -11.07 -4.13 -30.44
CA HIS A 587 -12.04 -5.09 -29.91
C HIS A 587 -12.37 -6.26 -30.84
N ARG A 588 -11.97 -6.19 -32.12
CA ARG A 588 -12.32 -7.15 -33.18
C ARG A 588 -11.10 -7.68 -33.93
N HIS A 589 -9.93 -7.10 -33.71
CA HIS A 589 -8.71 -7.44 -34.44
C HIS A 589 -7.47 -7.41 -33.55
N LEU A 590 -6.58 -8.40 -33.73
CA LEU A 590 -5.20 -8.37 -33.26
C LEU A 590 -4.24 -8.68 -34.42
N LYS A 591 -3.10 -8.00 -34.42
CA LYS A 591 -1.98 -8.27 -35.33
C LYS A 591 -0.67 -8.19 -34.56
N ILE A 592 0.09 -9.28 -34.57
CA ILE A 592 1.23 -9.45 -33.66
C ILE A 592 2.39 -10.09 -34.42
N LEU A 593 3.59 -9.54 -34.29
CA LEU A 593 4.83 -10.24 -34.68
C LEU A 593 5.37 -11.02 -33.49
N LEU A 594 5.67 -12.30 -33.71
CA LEU A 594 6.27 -13.18 -32.71
C LEU A 594 7.59 -13.72 -33.26
N HIS A 595 8.72 -13.42 -32.61
CA HIS A 595 10.00 -14.03 -32.96
C HIS A 595 10.38 -15.10 -31.95
N ASN A 596 10.54 -16.35 -32.41
CA ASN A 596 11.02 -17.47 -31.61
C ASN A 596 12.55 -17.60 -31.75
N PHE A 597 13.27 -17.55 -30.63
CA PHE A 597 14.72 -17.70 -30.56
C PHE A 597 15.19 -19.15 -30.38
N ASP A 598 14.27 -20.09 -30.08
CA ASP A 598 14.63 -21.48 -29.88
C ASP A 598 15.00 -22.17 -31.19
N ALA A 599 15.92 -23.13 -31.10
CA ALA A 599 16.29 -24.00 -32.21
C ALA A 599 15.21 -25.05 -32.55
N GLN A 600 14.17 -25.15 -31.72
CA GLN A 600 13.03 -26.05 -31.90
C GLN A 600 11.73 -25.23 -32.00
N PRO A 601 10.68 -25.79 -32.64
CA PRO A 601 9.35 -25.19 -32.57
C PRO A 601 8.92 -25.00 -31.12
N ARG A 602 8.22 -23.90 -30.84
CA ARG A 602 7.68 -23.60 -29.51
C ARG A 602 6.20 -23.31 -29.62
N THR A 603 5.41 -23.90 -28.73
CA THR A 603 4.00 -23.52 -28.56
C THR A 603 3.89 -22.50 -27.44
N VAL A 604 3.22 -21.38 -27.70
CA VAL A 604 2.92 -20.33 -26.72
C VAL A 604 1.41 -20.16 -26.61
N THR A 605 0.95 -19.70 -25.45
CA THR A 605 -0.47 -19.39 -25.23
C THR A 605 -0.66 -17.89 -25.25
N MET A 606 -1.57 -17.40 -26.09
CA MET A 606 -2.04 -16.03 -26.07
C MET A 606 -3.43 -15.99 -25.44
N ARG A 607 -3.66 -15.09 -24.49
CA ARG A 607 -4.98 -14.88 -23.87
C ARG A 607 -5.47 -13.46 -24.19
N PRO A 608 -6.52 -13.31 -25.02
CA PRO A 608 -7.10 -12.00 -25.29
C PRO A 608 -7.84 -11.43 -24.08
N LEU A 609 -7.66 -10.13 -23.81
CA LEU A 609 -8.33 -9.42 -22.70
C LEU A 609 -9.42 -8.45 -23.20
N GLU A 610 -9.21 -7.81 -24.35
CA GLU A 610 -10.07 -6.73 -24.86
C GLU A 610 -10.83 -7.09 -26.15
N LEU A 611 -10.68 -8.32 -26.66
CA LEU A 611 -11.50 -8.81 -27.77
C LEU A 611 -12.93 -9.06 -27.31
N ASP A 612 -13.90 -8.65 -28.11
CA ASP A 612 -15.31 -8.96 -27.91
C ASP A 612 -15.58 -10.47 -28.06
N THR A 613 -16.61 -10.99 -27.42
CA THR A 613 -16.99 -12.40 -27.60
C THR A 613 -17.41 -12.69 -29.04
N GLY A 614 -17.01 -13.83 -29.60
CA GLY A 614 -17.24 -14.11 -31.01
C GLY A 614 -16.48 -15.30 -31.59
N VAL A 615 -16.62 -15.49 -32.89
CA VAL A 615 -15.83 -16.44 -33.68
C VAL A 615 -14.79 -15.65 -34.46
N TYR A 616 -13.55 -16.09 -34.40
CA TYR A 616 -12.39 -15.42 -34.96
C TYR A 616 -11.67 -16.29 -35.97
N ASP A 617 -11.28 -15.65 -37.06
CA ASP A 617 -10.29 -16.17 -37.99
C ASP A 617 -8.90 -16.01 -37.38
N VAL A 618 -8.06 -17.05 -37.46
CA VAL A 618 -6.69 -17.02 -36.95
C VAL A 618 -5.75 -17.44 -38.07
N GLN A 619 -4.81 -16.56 -38.38
CA GLN A 619 -3.78 -16.80 -39.38
C GLN A 619 -2.40 -16.66 -38.74
N ILE A 620 -1.51 -17.62 -39.00
CA ILE A 620 -0.10 -17.59 -38.57
C ILE A 620 0.76 -17.65 -39.84
N ALA A 621 1.51 -16.57 -40.09
CA ALA A 621 2.20 -16.30 -41.34
C ALA A 621 1.25 -16.43 -42.54
N THR A 622 1.45 -17.41 -43.42
CA THR A 622 0.57 -17.69 -44.57
C THR A 622 -0.40 -18.85 -44.32
N GLN A 623 -0.39 -19.44 -43.12
CA GLN A 623 -1.18 -20.62 -42.78
C GLN A 623 -2.45 -20.24 -42.02
N GLN A 624 -3.58 -20.75 -42.51
CA GLN A 624 -4.87 -20.68 -41.83
C GLN A 624 -4.91 -21.68 -40.66
N CYS A 625 -5.32 -21.23 -39.48
CA CYS A 625 -5.58 -22.07 -38.32
C CYS A 625 -7.08 -22.40 -38.20
N ALA A 626 -7.41 -23.30 -37.28
CA ALA A 626 -8.80 -23.51 -36.91
C ALA A 626 -9.41 -22.20 -36.35
N PRO A 627 -10.69 -21.91 -36.63
CA PRO A 627 -11.35 -20.76 -36.04
C PRO A 627 -11.27 -20.77 -34.51
N PHE A 628 -10.99 -19.62 -33.92
CA PHE A 628 -10.96 -19.43 -32.49
C PHE A 628 -12.33 -18.96 -32.01
N HIS A 629 -12.91 -19.70 -31.08
CA HIS A 629 -14.19 -19.37 -30.47
C HIS A 629 -13.90 -18.73 -29.12
N LEU A 630 -14.11 -17.42 -29.01
CA LEU A 630 -13.95 -16.67 -27.78
C LEU A 630 -15.32 -16.51 -27.13
N THR A 631 -15.61 -17.33 -26.12
CA THR A 631 -16.88 -17.26 -25.39
C THR A 631 -16.76 -16.37 -24.15
N HIS A 632 -15.62 -16.46 -23.48
CA HIS A 632 -15.28 -15.68 -22.29
C HIS A 632 -13.99 -14.90 -22.47
N ARG A 633 -13.84 -13.81 -21.72
CA ARG A 633 -12.56 -13.10 -21.66
C ARG A 633 -11.48 -14.07 -21.16
N PHE A 634 -10.25 -13.87 -21.64
CA PHE A 634 -9.07 -14.60 -21.20
C PHE A 634 -8.95 -16.05 -21.70
N GLU A 635 -9.85 -16.56 -22.55
CA GLU A 635 -9.71 -17.92 -23.11
C GLU A 635 -8.39 -18.11 -23.89
N PRO A 636 -7.76 -19.29 -23.80
CA PRO A 636 -6.44 -19.51 -24.34
C PRO A 636 -6.47 -19.82 -25.84
N LEU A 637 -5.68 -19.08 -26.61
CA LEU A 637 -5.35 -19.39 -28.00
C LEU A 637 -3.91 -19.94 -28.08
N GLN A 638 -3.79 -21.21 -28.45
CA GLN A 638 -2.48 -21.87 -28.64
C GLN A 638 -1.88 -21.49 -30.00
N LEU A 639 -0.62 -21.04 -29.99
CA LEU A 639 0.12 -20.62 -31.17
C LEU A 639 1.42 -21.42 -31.30
N SER A 640 1.55 -22.22 -32.36
CA SER A 640 2.76 -22.98 -32.66
C SER A 640 3.70 -22.16 -33.56
N LEU A 641 4.89 -21.84 -33.04
CA LEU A 641 5.87 -20.99 -33.70
C LEU A 641 7.04 -21.81 -34.25
N PRO A 642 7.48 -21.57 -35.50
CA PRO A 642 8.66 -22.21 -36.07
C PRO A 642 9.95 -21.81 -35.33
N PRO A 643 11.00 -22.64 -35.38
CA PRO A 643 12.29 -22.32 -34.76
C PRO A 643 12.96 -21.12 -35.45
N GLN A 644 13.61 -20.26 -34.66
CA GLN A 644 14.49 -19.18 -35.14
C GLN A 644 13.87 -18.22 -36.18
N ALA A 645 12.56 -18.03 -36.14
CA ALA A 645 11.83 -17.28 -37.15
C ALA A 645 10.80 -16.33 -36.55
N THR A 646 10.46 -15.29 -37.32
CA THR A 646 9.37 -14.37 -37.01
C THR A 646 8.10 -14.81 -37.73
N SER A 647 7.01 -14.93 -36.98
CA SER A 647 5.67 -15.20 -37.49
C SER A 647 4.78 -13.98 -37.29
N LEU A 648 4.00 -13.63 -38.31
CA LEU A 648 2.91 -12.66 -38.19
C LEU A 648 1.64 -13.41 -37.80
N VAL A 649 1.02 -13.05 -36.68
CA VAL A 649 -0.25 -13.62 -36.24
C VAL A 649 -1.33 -12.56 -36.42
N GLU A 650 -2.38 -12.92 -37.15
CA GLU A 650 -3.58 -12.09 -37.33
C GLU A 650 -4.80 -12.83 -36.78
N VAL A 651 -5.54 -12.14 -35.92
CA VAL A 651 -6.81 -12.62 -35.35
C VAL A 651 -7.88 -11.62 -35.75
N ARG A 652 -8.92 -12.06 -36.47
CA ARG A 652 -9.98 -11.19 -37.00
C ARG A 652 -11.35 -11.74 -36.69
N GLN A 653 -12.22 -10.92 -36.10
CA GLN A 653 -13.57 -11.35 -35.78
C GLN A 653 -14.36 -11.63 -37.08
N LEU A 654 -14.87 -12.85 -37.21
CA LEU A 654 -15.78 -13.26 -38.28
C LEU A 654 -17.23 -13.01 -37.89
N THR A 655 -17.57 -13.29 -36.64
CA THR A 655 -18.94 -13.16 -36.13
C THR A 655 -18.90 -12.70 -34.69
N ALA A 656 -19.50 -11.55 -34.40
CA ALA A 656 -19.70 -11.08 -33.05
C ALA A 656 -20.77 -11.92 -32.34
N ARG A 657 -20.56 -12.17 -31.06
CA ARG A 657 -21.57 -12.72 -30.15
C ARG A 657 -21.78 -11.70 -29.04
N PRO A 658 -23.03 -11.38 -28.65
CA PRO A 658 -23.27 -10.49 -27.53
C PRO A 658 -22.64 -11.09 -26.27
N LEU A 659 -22.04 -10.24 -25.44
CA LEU A 659 -21.64 -10.64 -24.10
C LEU A 659 -22.86 -11.25 -23.39
N PRO A 660 -22.71 -12.38 -22.70
CA PRO A 660 -23.80 -12.95 -21.94
C PRO A 660 -24.33 -11.93 -20.92
N GLY A 661 -25.63 -12.01 -20.60
CA GLY A 661 -26.24 -11.18 -19.55
C GLY A 661 -25.65 -11.49 -18.16
N PRO A 662 -26.29 -11.07 -17.06
CA PRO A 662 -25.82 -11.41 -15.71
C PRO A 662 -25.58 -12.92 -15.54
N LEU A 663 -24.32 -13.30 -15.31
CA LEU A 663 -23.89 -14.69 -15.15
C LEU A 663 -23.50 -15.00 -13.70
N PRO A 664 -23.70 -16.25 -13.24
CA PRO A 664 -22.98 -16.75 -12.09
C PRO A 664 -21.50 -16.94 -12.42
N ASP A 665 -20.70 -17.19 -11.39
CA ASP A 665 -19.28 -17.52 -11.56
C ASP A 665 -18.82 -18.31 -10.36
N LEU A 666 -18.97 -19.62 -10.42
CA LEU A 666 -18.44 -20.52 -9.42
C LEU A 666 -16.92 -20.58 -9.52
N ALA A 667 -16.27 -20.56 -8.37
CA ALA A 667 -14.83 -20.40 -8.35
C ALA A 667 -14.20 -21.14 -7.17
N LEU A 668 -13.08 -21.80 -7.46
CA LEU A 668 -12.20 -22.45 -6.49
C LEU A 668 -10.87 -21.69 -6.39
N SER A 669 -10.22 -21.78 -5.23
CA SER A 669 -8.86 -21.28 -5.05
C SER A 669 -7.92 -22.38 -4.57
N GLU A 670 -6.76 -22.53 -5.22
CA GLU A 670 -5.73 -23.51 -4.81
C GLU A 670 -5.23 -23.26 -3.37
N THR A 671 -5.33 -22.02 -2.91
CA THR A 671 -4.88 -21.60 -1.57
C THR A 671 -5.96 -21.74 -0.49
N GLU A 672 -7.14 -22.25 -0.84
CA GLU A 672 -8.23 -22.56 0.09
C GLU A 672 -8.54 -24.07 0.10
N CYS A 673 -7.58 -24.88 -0.36
CA CYS A 673 -7.61 -26.34 -0.32
C CYS A 673 -6.97 -26.83 0.99
N LEU A 674 -7.77 -27.35 1.91
CA LEU A 674 -7.36 -27.76 3.24
C LEU A 674 -7.35 -29.29 3.40
N LEU A 675 -6.29 -29.83 4.00
CA LEU A 675 -6.18 -31.26 4.30
C LEU A 675 -6.10 -31.48 5.81
N GLN A 676 -7.20 -31.98 6.39
CA GLN A 676 -7.22 -32.42 7.78
C GLN A 676 -6.85 -33.90 7.85
N ARG A 677 -5.66 -34.21 8.37
CA ARG A 677 -5.25 -35.59 8.63
C ARG A 677 -5.82 -36.06 9.97
N SER A 678 -6.59 -37.15 9.96
CA SER A 678 -7.01 -37.87 11.18
C SER A 678 -6.47 -39.30 11.18
N ARG A 679 -6.54 -40.00 12.32
CA ARG A 679 -6.01 -41.38 12.44
C ARG A 679 -6.77 -42.40 11.58
N ASP A 680 -8.04 -42.13 11.27
CA ASP A 680 -8.91 -43.12 10.61
C ASP A 680 -9.32 -42.72 9.18
N THR A 681 -9.55 -41.43 8.90
CA THR A 681 -9.93 -40.91 7.57
C THR A 681 -9.52 -39.45 7.45
N ALA A 682 -8.77 -39.11 6.40
CA ALA A 682 -8.43 -37.72 6.12
C ALA A 682 -9.64 -36.99 5.53
N LEU A 683 -9.69 -35.67 5.70
CA LEU A 683 -10.74 -34.82 5.15
C LEU A 683 -10.12 -33.79 4.22
N LEU A 684 -10.51 -33.83 2.96
CA LEU A 684 -10.26 -32.75 2.00
C LEU A 684 -11.37 -31.73 2.15
N ARG A 685 -11.02 -30.47 2.41
CA ARG A 685 -11.96 -29.36 2.47
C ARG A 685 -11.60 -28.32 1.42
N VAL A 686 -12.59 -27.88 0.64
CA VAL A 686 -12.45 -26.75 -0.28
C VAL A 686 -13.57 -25.76 -0.04
N ARG A 687 -13.38 -24.53 -0.53
CA ARG A 687 -14.47 -23.55 -0.61
C ARG A 687 -14.86 -23.34 -2.06
N LEU A 688 -16.15 -23.47 -2.30
CA LEU A 688 -16.78 -23.14 -3.56
C LEU A 688 -17.46 -21.79 -3.41
N HIS A 689 -16.98 -20.79 -4.14
CA HIS A 689 -17.47 -19.42 -4.11
C HIS A 689 -18.41 -19.17 -5.30
N ASN A 690 -19.32 -18.20 -5.19
CA ASN A 690 -19.94 -17.54 -6.33
C ASN A 690 -19.48 -16.08 -6.36
N VAL A 691 -18.72 -15.69 -7.38
CA VAL A 691 -18.16 -14.34 -7.55
C VAL A 691 -18.80 -13.56 -8.71
N GLY A 692 -19.87 -14.13 -9.29
CA GLY A 692 -20.63 -13.53 -10.38
C GLY A 692 -21.68 -12.52 -9.90
N ILE A 693 -22.66 -12.24 -10.76
CA ILE A 693 -23.78 -11.33 -10.48
C ILE A 693 -25.14 -12.00 -10.66
N ARG A 694 -25.17 -13.33 -10.58
CA ARG A 694 -26.37 -14.17 -10.57
C ARG A 694 -26.15 -15.39 -9.69
N ASP A 695 -27.23 -15.88 -9.09
CA ASP A 695 -27.28 -17.12 -8.33
C ASP A 695 -26.79 -18.31 -9.17
N SER A 696 -25.96 -19.18 -8.58
CA SER A 696 -25.27 -20.27 -9.30
C SER A 696 -26.18 -21.40 -9.77
N GLY A 697 -27.33 -21.60 -9.10
CA GLY A 697 -28.06 -22.86 -9.20
C GLY A 697 -27.29 -24.02 -8.55
N PRO A 698 -27.80 -25.26 -8.67
CA PRO A 698 -27.14 -26.43 -8.11
C PRO A 698 -25.85 -26.78 -8.87
N ALA A 699 -24.84 -27.24 -8.13
CA ALA A 699 -23.54 -27.63 -8.65
C ALA A 699 -23.13 -29.02 -8.12
N MET A 700 -22.16 -29.64 -8.79
CA MET A 700 -21.51 -30.87 -8.34
C MET A 700 -20.01 -30.63 -8.24
N VAL A 701 -19.43 -30.93 -7.08
CA VAL A 701 -17.98 -30.83 -6.84
C VAL A 701 -17.38 -32.22 -6.81
N THR A 702 -16.48 -32.52 -7.74
CA THR A 702 -15.82 -33.80 -7.90
C THR A 702 -14.35 -33.70 -7.49
N PHE A 703 -13.91 -34.62 -6.64
CA PHE A 703 -12.52 -34.76 -6.20
C PHE A 703 -11.89 -35.95 -6.91
N THR A 704 -10.77 -35.73 -7.58
CA THR A 704 -10.05 -36.75 -8.35
C THR A 704 -8.60 -36.79 -7.90
N ALA A 705 -8.15 -37.95 -7.43
CA ALA A 705 -6.75 -38.22 -7.14
C ALA A 705 -5.99 -38.44 -8.46
N LEU A 706 -4.84 -37.80 -8.62
CA LEU A 706 -3.96 -37.99 -9.78
C LEU A 706 -2.75 -38.83 -9.37
N THR A 707 -2.67 -40.05 -9.92
CA THR A 707 -1.58 -41.02 -9.70
C THR A 707 -0.83 -41.30 -11.00
N ASP A 708 0.27 -42.05 -10.90
CA ASP A 708 1.02 -42.52 -12.08
C ASP A 708 0.22 -43.50 -12.95
N SER A 709 -0.79 -44.16 -12.38
CA SER A 709 -1.66 -45.09 -13.09
C SER A 709 -2.88 -44.41 -13.74
N GLY A 710 -3.09 -43.11 -13.46
CA GLY A 710 -4.14 -42.28 -14.05
C GLY A 710 -5.03 -41.60 -13.00
N PRO A 711 -6.03 -40.81 -13.44
CA PRO A 711 -6.99 -40.18 -12.54
C PRO A 711 -7.92 -41.21 -11.89
N ARG A 712 -8.14 -41.10 -10.58
CA ARG A 712 -9.06 -41.94 -9.81
C ARG A 712 -9.99 -41.05 -8.97
N GLU A 713 -11.30 -41.19 -9.15
CA GLU A 713 -12.27 -40.42 -8.36
C GLU A 713 -12.17 -40.77 -6.87
N ILE A 714 -12.09 -39.74 -6.03
CA ILE A 714 -12.15 -39.83 -4.57
C ILE A 714 -13.62 -39.80 -4.12
N GLY A 715 -14.39 -38.89 -4.71
CA GLY A 715 -15.82 -38.74 -4.49
C GLY A 715 -16.37 -37.45 -5.09
N SER A 716 -17.70 -37.34 -5.08
CA SER A 716 -18.42 -36.18 -5.59
C SER A 716 -19.47 -35.71 -4.58
N GLN A 717 -19.64 -34.40 -4.45
CA GLN A 717 -20.56 -33.75 -3.50
C GLN A 717 -21.51 -32.79 -4.22
N ALA A 718 -22.82 -32.99 -4.02
CA ALA A 718 -23.82 -32.07 -4.53
C ALA A 718 -23.90 -30.81 -3.67
N VAL A 719 -23.91 -29.65 -4.32
CA VAL A 719 -23.99 -28.33 -3.69
C VAL A 719 -25.27 -27.64 -4.18
N GLY A 720 -26.03 -27.08 -3.23
CA GLY A 720 -27.22 -26.29 -3.54
C GLY A 720 -26.87 -24.94 -4.18
N ASN A 721 -27.89 -24.10 -4.39
CA ASN A 721 -27.69 -22.74 -4.89
C ASN A 721 -26.77 -21.92 -3.97
N ILE A 722 -25.79 -21.24 -4.56
CA ILE A 722 -24.97 -20.23 -3.89
C ILE A 722 -25.41 -18.86 -4.42
N SER A 723 -25.94 -18.03 -3.53
CA SER A 723 -26.32 -16.66 -3.88
C SER A 723 -25.13 -15.86 -4.37
N TRP A 724 -25.35 -14.93 -5.29
CA TRP A 724 -24.29 -14.01 -5.68
C TRP A 724 -24.05 -12.91 -4.61
N PRO A 725 -22.87 -12.29 -4.57
CA PRO A 725 -22.43 -11.42 -3.46
C PRO A 725 -23.03 -10.00 -3.53
N GLN A 726 -24.35 -9.87 -3.40
CA GLN A 726 -25.12 -8.60 -3.49
C GLN A 726 -24.59 -7.48 -2.59
N ASP A 727 -24.14 -7.85 -1.40
CA ASP A 727 -23.65 -6.93 -0.37
C ASP A 727 -22.14 -6.69 -0.46
N LEU A 728 -21.50 -7.09 -1.57
CA LEU A 728 -20.05 -7.05 -1.77
C LEU A 728 -19.29 -7.86 -0.71
N MET A 729 -19.91 -8.96 -0.29
CA MET A 729 -19.42 -9.90 0.71
C MET A 729 -19.29 -11.28 0.09
N PRO A 730 -18.24 -12.05 0.44
CA PRO A 730 -18.05 -13.40 -0.05
C PRO A 730 -19.28 -14.28 0.10
N ALA A 731 -19.60 -15.00 -0.96
CA ALA A 731 -20.69 -15.97 -0.98
C ALA A 731 -20.11 -17.33 -1.34
N TYR A 732 -20.00 -18.22 -0.35
CA TYR A 732 -19.36 -19.53 -0.55
C TYR A 732 -19.98 -20.60 0.33
N VAL A 733 -19.72 -21.86 -0.04
CA VAL A 733 -19.96 -23.02 0.80
C VAL A 733 -18.66 -23.81 0.97
N SER A 734 -18.47 -24.43 2.14
CA SER A 734 -17.36 -25.37 2.35
C SER A 734 -17.81 -26.78 2.00
N VAL A 735 -17.02 -27.49 1.21
CA VAL A 735 -17.28 -28.86 0.78
C VAL A 735 -16.23 -29.77 1.38
N ASP A 736 -16.69 -30.78 2.12
CA ASP A 736 -15.88 -31.72 2.86
C ASP A 736 -15.98 -33.11 2.21
N GLN A 737 -14.84 -33.65 1.76
CA GLN A 737 -14.73 -34.96 1.13
C GLN A 737 -13.82 -35.88 1.96
N PRO A 738 -14.39 -36.91 2.61
CA PRO A 738 -13.61 -37.94 3.28
C PRO A 738 -12.74 -38.70 2.29
N TRP A 739 -11.49 -38.98 2.66
CA TRP A 739 -10.54 -39.70 1.82
C TRP A 739 -9.58 -40.55 2.65
N ARG A 740 -9.33 -41.77 2.17
CA ARG A 740 -8.23 -42.61 2.63
C ARG A 740 -7.03 -42.35 1.73
N ILE A 741 -6.06 -41.60 2.25
CA ILE A 741 -4.89 -41.16 1.49
C ILE A 741 -4.14 -42.38 0.95
N ASP A 742 -4.05 -42.49 -0.38
CA ASP A 742 -3.20 -43.46 -1.05
C ASP A 742 -1.78 -42.90 -1.19
N GLU A 743 -0.78 -43.77 -1.05
CA GLU A 743 0.64 -43.37 -1.08
C GLU A 743 1.13 -42.94 -2.46
N ASP A 744 0.43 -43.31 -3.54
CA ASP A 744 0.80 -43.04 -4.93
C ASP A 744 0.19 -41.74 -5.51
N VAL A 745 -0.57 -40.99 -4.71
CA VAL A 745 -1.23 -39.75 -5.14
C VAL A 745 -0.28 -38.58 -5.09
N ARG A 746 -0.07 -37.92 -6.23
CA ARG A 746 0.80 -36.75 -6.37
C ARG A 746 0.05 -35.44 -6.16
N SER A 747 -1.15 -35.34 -6.72
CA SER A 747 -2.00 -34.17 -6.63
C SER A 747 -3.47 -34.58 -6.56
N VAL A 748 -4.29 -33.66 -6.06
CA VAL A 748 -5.75 -33.79 -6.07
C VAL A 748 -6.31 -32.69 -6.96
N ARG A 749 -7.13 -33.10 -7.91
CA ARG A 749 -7.92 -32.21 -8.75
C ARG A 749 -9.31 -32.06 -8.14
N VAL A 750 -9.80 -30.83 -8.09
CA VAL A 750 -11.17 -30.51 -7.68
C VAL A 750 -11.83 -29.80 -8.85
N GLU A 751 -12.96 -30.33 -9.31
CA GLU A 751 -13.72 -29.83 -10.46
C GLU A 751 -15.16 -29.54 -10.06
N VAL A 752 -15.69 -28.42 -10.55
CA VAL A 752 -17.08 -28.02 -10.37
C VAL A 752 -17.79 -28.17 -11.70
N SER A 753 -19.00 -28.75 -11.66
CA SER A 753 -19.89 -28.81 -12.81
C SER A 753 -21.27 -28.27 -12.44
N ILE A 754 -21.89 -27.57 -13.39
CA ILE A 754 -23.22 -26.98 -13.26
C ILE A 754 -24.10 -27.38 -14.45
N ALA A 755 -25.42 -27.28 -14.27
CA ALA A 755 -26.40 -27.74 -15.25
C ALA A 755 -26.84 -26.67 -16.28
N GLU A 756 -26.21 -25.48 -16.31
CA GLU A 756 -26.60 -24.17 -16.93
C GLU A 756 -27.17 -23.15 -15.93
N PRO A 757 -26.98 -21.81 -16.13
CA PRO A 757 -26.40 -21.09 -17.28
C PRO A 757 -24.86 -21.16 -17.37
N ASP A 758 -24.28 -20.59 -18.43
CA ASP A 758 -22.84 -20.33 -18.59
C ASP A 758 -22.28 -19.40 -17.48
N GLU A 759 -20.97 -19.34 -17.30
CA GLU A 759 -20.29 -18.61 -16.20
C GLU A 759 -19.33 -17.54 -16.70
N ILE A 760 -18.98 -16.55 -15.88
CA ILE A 760 -18.04 -15.46 -16.29
C ILE A 760 -16.67 -16.03 -16.64
N CYS A 761 -16.17 -16.97 -15.84
CA CYS A 761 -14.95 -17.71 -16.08
C CYS A 761 -15.27 -19.19 -15.83
N VAL A 762 -14.83 -20.08 -16.73
CA VAL A 762 -15.03 -21.52 -16.55
C VAL A 762 -13.74 -22.18 -16.05
N GLU A 763 -12.57 -21.57 -16.30
CA GLU A 763 -11.28 -22.13 -15.87
C GLU A 763 -11.10 -22.14 -14.34
N ASN A 764 -11.76 -21.25 -13.62
CA ASN A 764 -11.76 -21.18 -12.15
C ASN A 764 -12.66 -22.25 -11.47
N ASN A 765 -13.45 -23.01 -12.24
CA ASN A 765 -14.17 -24.19 -11.75
C ASN A 765 -13.28 -25.39 -11.46
N ARG A 766 -11.98 -25.27 -11.75
CA ARG A 766 -11.04 -26.37 -11.59
C ARG A 766 -9.74 -25.89 -10.96
N VAL A 767 -9.30 -26.62 -9.94
CA VAL A 767 -7.95 -26.49 -9.38
C VAL A 767 -7.28 -27.85 -9.32
N GLU A 768 -5.97 -27.87 -9.48
CA GLU A 768 -5.14 -29.06 -9.30
C GLU A 768 -4.02 -28.73 -8.32
N VAL A 769 -4.07 -29.32 -7.13
CA VAL A 769 -3.19 -28.97 -6.02
C VAL A 769 -2.34 -30.18 -5.63
N PRO A 770 -1.00 -30.08 -5.71
CA PRO A 770 -0.09 -31.10 -5.18
C PRO A 770 -0.43 -31.44 -3.74
N LEU A 771 -0.38 -32.72 -3.36
CA LEU A 771 -0.82 -33.17 -2.03
C LEU A 771 -0.04 -32.49 -0.88
N GLU A 772 1.21 -32.13 -1.14
CA GLU A 772 2.10 -31.38 -0.24
C GLU A 772 1.74 -29.90 -0.06
N ASP A 773 1.02 -29.32 -1.01
CA ASP A 773 0.58 -27.91 -0.99
C ASP A 773 -0.81 -27.74 -0.34
N TRP A 774 -1.50 -28.84 0.00
CA TRP A 774 -2.74 -28.75 0.77
C TRP A 774 -2.47 -28.24 2.19
N ILE A 775 -3.20 -27.20 2.57
CA ILE A 775 -2.93 -26.45 3.79
C ILE A 775 -3.53 -27.20 4.98
N ALA A 776 -2.76 -27.36 6.05
CA ALA A 776 -3.32 -27.93 7.27
C ALA A 776 -4.28 -26.91 7.92
N PRO A 777 -5.45 -27.31 8.47
CA PRO A 777 -6.44 -26.36 8.99
C PRO A 777 -5.89 -25.37 10.02
N GLN A 778 -4.91 -25.76 10.83
CA GLN A 778 -4.26 -24.88 11.80
C GLN A 778 -3.36 -23.80 11.18
N ASP A 779 -2.88 -24.01 9.95
CA ASP A 779 -2.02 -23.10 9.21
C ASP A 779 -2.82 -22.18 8.29
N PHE A 780 -4.11 -22.51 8.05
CA PHE A 780 -5.03 -21.65 7.32
C PHE A 780 -5.40 -20.43 8.17
N ARG A 781 -4.75 -19.30 7.87
CA ARG A 781 -4.96 -18.03 8.56
C ARG A 781 -6.05 -17.20 7.88
N GLU A 782 -7.29 -17.62 7.99
CA GLU A 782 -8.39 -16.71 7.67
C GLU A 782 -8.55 -15.71 8.82
N ARG A 783 -8.11 -14.47 8.63
CA ARG A 783 -8.39 -13.44 9.63
C ARG A 783 -9.88 -13.14 9.65
N ALA A 784 -10.47 -13.31 10.83
CA ALA A 784 -11.87 -12.97 11.13
C ALA A 784 -12.22 -11.48 10.94
N ASN A 785 -11.25 -10.61 10.67
CA ASN A 785 -11.45 -9.16 10.51
C ASN A 785 -12.22 -8.77 9.23
N LEU A 786 -12.58 -9.73 8.38
CA LEU A 786 -13.09 -9.50 7.02
C LEU A 786 -14.30 -10.37 6.65
N TYR A 787 -14.62 -11.38 7.47
CA TYR A 787 -15.79 -12.23 7.28
C TYR A 787 -16.65 -12.18 8.54
N GLY A 788 -17.84 -11.61 8.44
CA GLY A 788 -18.92 -11.96 9.36
C GLY A 788 -19.24 -13.44 9.20
N VAL A 789 -19.97 -14.03 10.16
CA VAL A 789 -20.55 -15.36 9.97
C VAL A 789 -21.38 -15.34 8.67
N PRO A 790 -21.34 -16.37 7.80
CA PRO A 790 -22.13 -16.38 6.56
C PRO A 790 -23.59 -15.97 6.81
N GLY A 791 -24.09 -14.98 6.07
CA GLY A 791 -25.45 -14.45 6.23
C GLY A 791 -25.69 -13.56 7.46
N SER A 792 -24.65 -13.13 8.16
CA SER A 792 -24.72 -12.07 9.18
C SER A 792 -23.98 -10.82 8.71
N GLU A 793 -24.46 -9.63 9.10
CA GLU A 793 -23.65 -8.42 9.03
C GLU A 793 -22.29 -8.76 9.63
N ILE A 794 -21.19 -8.49 8.91
CA ILE A 794 -19.88 -8.38 9.58
C ILE A 794 -20.17 -7.47 10.78
N PRO A 795 -19.87 -7.90 12.01
CA PRO A 795 -19.83 -6.93 13.08
C PRO A 795 -18.77 -5.94 12.63
N ARG A 796 -19.20 -4.76 12.12
CA ARG A 796 -18.39 -3.54 12.22
C ARG A 796 -17.85 -3.65 13.62
N PRO A 797 -16.52 -3.68 13.82
CA PRO A 797 -16.00 -4.02 15.12
C PRO A 797 -16.76 -3.13 16.09
N ALA A 798 -17.65 -3.77 16.86
CA ALA A 798 -17.96 -3.30 18.16
C ALA A 798 -16.63 -3.54 18.85
N TRP A 799 -15.65 -2.66 18.55
CA TRP A 799 -14.64 -2.33 19.52
C TRP A 799 -15.43 -2.18 20.80
N PRO A 800 -14.97 -2.78 21.89
CA PRO A 800 -15.63 -2.59 23.16
C PRO A 800 -15.64 -1.08 23.38
N VAL A 801 -16.75 -0.42 23.04
CA VAL A 801 -17.30 0.59 23.91
C VAL A 801 -17.30 -0.17 25.22
N ALA A 802 -16.41 0.21 26.13
CA ALA A 802 -16.40 -0.36 27.46
C ALA A 802 -17.82 -0.20 27.98
N ARG A 803 -18.65 -1.23 27.84
CA ARG A 803 -19.69 -1.48 28.81
C ARG A 803 -18.88 -1.90 30.01
N CYS A 804 -18.66 -0.94 30.91
CA CYS A 804 -18.27 -1.25 32.26
C CYS A 804 -19.27 -2.27 32.81
N ALA A 805 -18.85 -3.53 32.86
CA ALA A 805 -19.36 -4.54 33.76
C ALA A 805 -18.13 -5.30 34.25
N SER A 806 -17.73 -5.06 35.51
CA SER A 806 -16.75 -5.85 36.29
C SER A 806 -17.16 -7.35 36.33
N PRO A 807 -16.31 -8.39 36.55
CA PRO A 807 -15.24 -8.54 37.59
C PRO A 807 -14.07 -9.51 37.17
N PRO A 808 -13.41 -10.32 38.04
CA PRO A 808 -12.32 -10.06 39.00
C PRO A 808 -10.91 -10.51 38.51
N GLY A 809 -9.85 -9.87 39.02
CA GLY A 809 -8.53 -10.52 39.22
C GLY A 809 -7.42 -10.28 38.18
N SER A 810 -6.31 -9.72 38.71
CA SER A 810 -4.88 -9.83 38.32
C SER A 810 -4.36 -9.27 36.96
N GLU A 811 -3.83 -8.05 37.06
CA GLU A 811 -2.49 -7.54 36.66
C GLU A 811 -1.81 -7.87 35.30
N LEU A 812 -1.29 -6.81 34.67
CA LEU A 812 -0.10 -6.79 33.81
C LEU A 812 0.73 -5.51 34.11
N PRO A 813 2.04 -5.49 33.84
CA PRO A 813 3.08 -4.96 34.73
C PRO A 813 3.68 -3.61 34.31
N ASP A 814 4.13 -2.88 35.34
CA ASP A 814 5.29 -1.98 35.44
C ASP A 814 5.67 -1.11 34.22
N ALA A 815 4.96 0.01 34.07
CA ALA A 815 5.62 1.29 33.85
C ALA A 815 5.69 2.01 35.21
N PRO A 816 6.88 2.39 35.73
CA PRO A 816 7.00 2.96 37.05
C PRO A 816 6.28 4.32 37.09
N GLY A 817 5.12 4.35 37.74
CA GLY A 817 4.42 5.58 38.13
C GLY A 817 2.98 5.77 37.62
N PHE A 818 2.39 4.92 36.78
CA PHE A 818 1.00 5.13 36.32
C PHE A 818 0.16 3.85 36.33
N ALA A 819 -0.98 3.87 37.03
CA ALA A 819 -1.93 2.75 37.10
C ALA A 819 -3.28 3.13 36.48
N GLY A 820 -3.61 2.55 35.31
CA GLY A 820 -4.93 2.64 34.65
C GLY A 820 -5.04 3.73 33.57
N VAL A 821 -5.36 3.32 32.34
CA VAL A 821 -5.71 4.22 31.22
C VAL A 821 -7.15 3.93 30.81
N SER A 822 -8.06 4.88 31.01
CA SER A 822 -9.42 4.84 30.44
C SER A 822 -9.55 5.87 29.31
N ARG A 823 -9.96 5.42 28.12
CA ARG A 823 -10.41 6.29 27.02
C ARG A 823 -11.90 6.57 27.22
N VAL A 824 -12.28 7.85 27.31
CA VAL A 824 -13.58 8.23 27.87
C VAL A 824 -14.65 8.63 26.83
N PHE A 825 -14.42 8.73 25.51
CA PHE A 825 -15.46 9.30 24.61
C PHE A 825 -15.82 8.65 23.26
N GLY A 826 -17.15 8.38 23.15
CA GLY A 826 -18.11 8.70 22.05
C GLY A 826 -19.48 7.98 22.27
N PRO A 827 -20.69 8.45 21.85
CA PRO A 827 -21.31 9.80 21.72
C PRO A 827 -22.43 10.09 22.78
N PHE A 828 -22.99 11.33 22.81
CA PHE A 828 -24.22 11.66 23.58
C PHE A 828 -25.49 11.60 22.74
N ARG A 829 -26.51 10.97 23.33
CA ARG A 829 -27.89 10.85 22.82
C ARG A 829 -28.70 12.08 23.19
N GLU A 830 -29.42 12.65 22.23
CA GLU A 830 -30.76 13.17 22.46
C GLU A 830 -31.78 12.21 21.86
N ALA A 831 -32.92 12.07 22.54
CA ALA A 831 -33.97 11.13 22.24
C ALA A 831 -35.02 11.74 21.29
N GLY A 832 -35.49 10.96 20.32
CA GLY A 832 -36.72 11.23 19.59
C GLY A 832 -36.58 11.16 18.06
N ASN A 833 -37.01 10.02 17.51
CA ASN A 833 -37.49 9.75 16.14
C ASN A 833 -36.66 10.21 14.92
N LEU A 834 -36.44 9.24 14.02
CA LEU A 834 -35.89 9.39 12.67
C LEU A 834 -36.44 10.63 11.93
N GLN A 835 -35.52 11.50 11.52
CA GLN A 835 -35.50 12.20 10.22
C GLN A 835 -34.05 12.66 10.02
N PHE A 836 -33.45 12.40 8.84
CA PHE A 836 -32.07 12.80 8.52
C PHE A 836 -31.86 14.30 8.78
N PRO A 837 -30.72 14.69 9.37
CA PRO A 837 -29.94 15.73 8.70
C PRO A 837 -28.43 15.50 8.80
N VAL A 838 -27.74 15.89 7.73
CA VAL A 838 -26.31 16.21 7.73
C VAL A 838 -26.06 17.25 8.83
N ARG A 839 -25.37 16.84 9.91
CA ARG A 839 -24.65 17.71 10.87
C ARG A 839 -23.56 16.90 11.59
N TYR A 840 -22.43 16.62 10.94
CA TYR A 840 -21.21 16.28 11.71
C TYR A 840 -20.57 17.56 12.24
N GLY A 841 -21.20 18.13 13.28
CA GLY A 841 -20.76 19.35 13.96
C GLY A 841 -20.74 19.25 15.49
N ALA A 842 -20.84 18.06 16.08
CA ALA A 842 -21.06 17.93 17.54
C ALA A 842 -20.06 17.03 18.30
N ARG A 843 -18.88 16.73 17.74
CA ARG A 843 -17.75 16.23 18.55
C ARG A 843 -16.88 17.44 18.86
N GLN A 844 -16.79 17.85 20.13
CA GLN A 844 -16.14 19.09 20.56
C GLN A 844 -15.13 18.89 21.72
N SER A 845 -14.97 17.66 22.23
CA SER A 845 -13.95 17.36 23.24
C SER A 845 -13.51 15.89 23.23
N LEU A 846 -12.26 15.65 23.62
CA LEU A 846 -11.66 14.35 23.93
C LEU A 846 -11.02 14.46 25.32
N ALA A 847 -11.22 13.46 26.19
CA ALA A 847 -10.60 13.43 27.51
C ALA A 847 -9.94 12.09 27.85
N TRP A 848 -8.87 12.15 28.63
CA TRP A 848 -8.17 11.01 29.22
C TRP A 848 -8.05 11.22 30.73
N LEU A 849 -8.24 10.15 31.48
CA LEU A 849 -8.06 10.10 32.93
C LEU A 849 -6.89 9.16 33.24
N LEU A 850 -5.88 9.66 33.95
CA LEU A 850 -4.70 8.91 34.39
C LEU A 850 -4.46 9.18 35.87
N ARG A 851 -3.71 8.33 36.57
CA ARG A 851 -3.31 8.61 37.95
C ARG A 851 -1.94 8.04 38.29
N ASP A 852 -1.32 8.64 39.29
CA ASP A 852 -0.20 8.07 40.05
C ASP A 852 -0.57 7.96 41.54
N GLU A 853 0.40 7.66 42.40
CA GLU A 853 0.20 7.52 43.85
C GLU A 853 -0.24 8.81 44.56
N THR A 854 -0.05 9.97 43.92
CA THR A 854 -0.20 11.30 44.50
C THR A 854 -1.19 12.21 43.77
N ASN A 855 -1.46 11.96 42.48
CA ASN A 855 -2.24 12.83 41.60
C ASN A 855 -3.19 12.05 40.67
N LEU A 856 -4.32 12.69 40.38
CA LEU A 856 -5.19 12.42 39.26
C LEU A 856 -4.85 13.38 38.12
N TYR A 857 -4.63 12.85 36.93
CA TYR A 857 -4.42 13.63 35.72
C TYR A 857 -5.64 13.55 34.81
N VAL A 858 -6.14 14.71 34.40
CA VAL A 858 -7.16 14.80 33.34
C VAL A 858 -6.56 15.55 32.16
N LEU A 859 -6.41 14.88 31.03
CA LEU A 859 -6.02 15.53 29.78
C LEU A 859 -7.28 15.75 28.96
N VAL A 860 -7.51 16.96 28.49
CA VAL A 860 -8.66 17.28 27.64
C VAL A 860 -8.19 18.06 26.42
N SER A 861 -8.63 17.64 25.23
CA SER A 861 -8.72 18.49 24.06
C SER A 861 -10.16 18.96 23.92
N SER A 862 -10.43 20.24 23.75
CA SER A 862 -11.75 20.74 23.40
C SER A 862 -11.65 21.77 22.30
N TRP A 863 -12.57 21.69 21.34
CA TRP A 863 -12.63 22.61 20.20
C TRP A 863 -14.05 23.05 19.93
N LYS A 864 -14.17 24.22 19.31
CA LYS A 864 -15.43 24.89 19.01
C LYS A 864 -15.39 25.47 17.60
N SER A 865 -16.30 25.03 16.74
CA SER A 865 -16.37 25.48 15.35
C SER A 865 -17.24 26.72 15.19
N GLY A 866 -16.78 27.71 14.43
CA GLY A 866 -17.58 28.85 13.99
C GLY A 866 -17.85 29.93 15.03
N ASP A 867 -17.25 29.83 16.23
CA ASP A 867 -17.40 30.79 17.31
C ASP A 867 -16.08 30.84 18.12
N ALA A 868 -15.71 32.04 18.58
CA ALA A 868 -14.59 32.19 19.50
C ALA A 868 -14.88 31.55 20.88
N LEU A 869 -13.82 31.12 21.58
CA LEU A 869 -13.92 30.68 22.97
C LEU A 869 -14.33 31.85 23.87
N ARG A 870 -15.38 31.66 24.66
CA ARG A 870 -15.80 32.58 25.70
C ARG A 870 -14.93 32.36 26.94
N ARG A 871 -14.15 33.36 27.32
CA ARG A 871 -13.08 33.25 28.33
C ARG A 871 -12.91 34.55 29.13
N GLN A 872 -14.00 35.01 29.73
CA GLN A 872 -14.07 36.27 30.49
C GLN A 872 -13.23 36.21 31.78
N VAL A 873 -13.12 35.04 32.40
CA VAL A 873 -12.40 34.85 33.66
C VAL A 873 -10.93 34.52 33.39
N GLN A 874 -10.02 35.23 34.05
CA GLN A 874 -8.57 35.14 33.82
C GLN A 874 -7.89 34.04 34.67
N ALA A 875 -6.72 33.59 34.20
CA ALA A 875 -5.88 32.62 34.91
C ALA A 875 -5.50 33.12 36.32
N GLY A 876 -5.45 32.22 37.30
CA GLY A 876 -5.06 32.53 38.69
C GLY A 876 -6.19 33.00 39.61
N VAL A 877 -7.41 33.14 39.10
CA VAL A 877 -8.60 33.37 39.94
C VAL A 877 -9.14 32.02 40.44
N ASN A 878 -8.89 31.72 41.73
CA ASN A 878 -9.33 30.50 42.39
C ASN A 878 -10.46 30.80 43.39
N GLY A 879 -11.58 30.09 43.30
CA GLY A 879 -12.61 30.06 44.35
C GLY A 879 -13.42 31.35 44.61
N SER A 880 -13.17 32.45 43.90
CA SER A 880 -13.89 33.73 44.08
C SER A 880 -14.86 34.10 42.95
N VAL A 881 -15.00 33.25 41.94
CA VAL A 881 -15.85 33.50 40.77
C VAL A 881 -17.28 33.05 41.05
N GLU A 882 -18.26 33.95 40.90
CA GLU A 882 -19.68 33.65 41.13
C GLU A 882 -20.18 32.49 40.25
N ASN A 883 -19.80 32.45 38.97
CA ASN A 883 -20.17 31.37 38.05
C ASN A 883 -19.16 31.18 36.90
N LEU A 884 -18.42 30.07 36.87
CA LEU A 884 -17.46 29.78 35.79
C LEU A 884 -18.11 29.21 34.52
N ARG A 885 -19.38 28.78 34.59
CA ARG A 885 -20.14 28.27 33.43
C ARG A 885 -20.60 29.39 32.48
N THR A 886 -20.29 30.64 32.80
CA THR A 886 -20.42 31.75 31.83
C THR A 886 -19.31 31.72 30.79
N ASP A 887 -18.24 30.97 30.99
CA ASP A 887 -17.18 30.73 30.00
C ASP A 887 -17.33 29.34 29.34
N ASP A 888 -16.63 29.13 28.22
CA ASP A 888 -16.36 27.79 27.73
C ASP A 888 -15.43 27.09 28.77
N CYS A 889 -15.98 26.09 29.47
CA CYS A 889 -15.33 25.46 30.61
C CYS A 889 -15.61 23.96 30.71
N LEU A 890 -14.73 23.25 31.41
CA LEU A 890 -14.86 21.84 31.74
C LEU A 890 -15.22 21.70 33.22
N GLU A 891 -16.11 20.79 33.54
CA GLU A 891 -16.54 20.46 34.88
C GLU A 891 -16.34 18.98 35.13
N LEU A 892 -15.39 18.66 36.01
CA LEU A 892 -15.16 17.32 36.52
C LEU A 892 -16.05 17.11 37.73
N ARG A 893 -16.85 16.05 37.73
CA ARG A 893 -17.74 15.71 38.83
C ARG A 893 -17.35 14.37 39.39
N PHE A 894 -17.28 14.26 40.70
CA PHE A 894 -16.89 13.02 41.36
C PHE A 894 -17.61 12.86 42.70
N GLN A 895 -17.97 11.62 43.00
CA GLN A 895 -18.51 11.22 44.29
C GLN A 895 -17.84 9.90 44.72
N PRO A 896 -16.94 9.96 45.72
CA PRO A 896 -16.45 8.77 46.38
C PRO A 896 -17.58 8.02 47.11
N PRO A 897 -17.47 6.69 47.31
CA PRO A 897 -18.46 5.92 48.07
C PRO A 897 -18.70 6.51 49.46
N GLY A 898 -19.97 6.63 49.85
CA GLY A 898 -20.36 7.14 51.17
C GLY A 898 -20.07 8.63 51.42
N GLN A 899 -19.50 9.35 50.45
CA GLN A 899 -19.17 10.78 50.56
C GLN A 899 -20.13 11.64 49.72
N PRO A 900 -20.34 12.93 50.09
CA PRO A 900 -21.05 13.87 49.24
C PRO A 900 -20.25 14.19 47.97
N TRP A 901 -20.95 14.47 46.87
CA TRP A 901 -20.33 14.77 45.59
C TRP A 901 -19.64 16.14 45.59
N ARG A 902 -18.66 16.29 44.71
CA ARG A 902 -17.97 17.56 44.43
C ARG A 902 -17.82 17.75 42.92
N SER A 903 -17.68 19.00 42.51
CA SER A 903 -17.36 19.36 41.13
C SER A 903 -16.20 20.35 41.07
N LEU A 904 -15.34 20.19 40.08
CA LEU A 904 -14.23 21.07 39.76
C LEU A 904 -14.42 21.62 38.34
N GLN A 905 -14.59 22.94 38.25
CA GLN A 905 -14.76 23.66 37.00
C GLN A 905 -13.45 24.34 36.60
N LEU A 906 -13.08 24.28 35.31
CA LEU A 906 -11.92 24.95 34.74
C LEU A 906 -12.25 25.55 33.37
N ASN A 907 -11.97 26.83 33.15
CA ASN A 907 -12.15 27.45 31.84
C ASN A 907 -10.88 27.38 30.96
N ALA A 908 -10.98 27.83 29.70
CA ALA A 908 -9.86 27.83 28.75
C ALA A 908 -8.66 28.73 29.11
N ASN A 909 -8.82 29.65 30.08
CA ASN A 909 -7.71 30.45 30.62
C ASN A 909 -7.08 29.80 31.86
N GLY A 910 -7.60 28.68 32.35
CA GLY A 910 -7.12 28.02 33.56
C GLY A 910 -7.59 28.64 34.88
N ALA A 911 -8.67 29.44 34.87
CA ALA A 911 -9.38 29.78 36.09
C ALA A 911 -10.10 28.54 36.65
N THR A 912 -10.14 28.37 37.98
CA THR A 912 -10.70 27.17 38.60
C THR A 912 -11.69 27.47 39.71
N ARG A 913 -12.73 26.63 39.82
CA ARG A 913 -13.76 26.72 40.86
C ARG A 913 -14.19 25.33 41.30
N GLY A 914 -13.99 25.02 42.58
CA GLY A 914 -14.59 23.84 43.20
C GLY A 914 -15.96 24.16 43.80
N GLN A 915 -16.86 23.19 43.81
CA GLN A 915 -18.15 23.27 44.47
C GLN A 915 -18.47 21.94 45.16
N THR A 916 -18.96 22.00 46.39
CA THR A 916 -19.45 20.86 47.15
C THR A 916 -20.96 20.68 46.97
N ALA A 917 -21.48 19.51 47.33
CA ALA A 917 -22.90 19.18 47.19
C ALA A 917 -23.86 20.16 47.90
N ASP A 918 -23.43 20.82 48.97
CA ASP A 918 -24.20 21.85 49.70
C ASP A 918 -24.09 23.25 49.07
N GLY A 919 -23.48 23.36 47.89
CA GLY A 919 -23.35 24.61 47.13
C GLY A 919 -22.20 25.50 47.59
N LYS A 920 -21.43 25.12 48.62
CA LYS A 920 -20.28 25.90 49.07
C LYS A 920 -19.13 25.84 48.08
N VAL A 921 -18.42 26.96 47.96
CA VAL A 921 -17.24 27.04 47.12
C VAL A 921 -16.08 26.32 47.81
N TRP A 922 -15.41 25.46 47.06
CA TRP A 922 -14.22 24.73 47.47
C TRP A 922 -13.05 25.18 46.61
N SER A 923 -11.89 25.41 47.23
CA SER A 923 -10.66 25.80 46.54
C SER A 923 -9.71 24.60 46.49
N PRO A 924 -9.78 23.76 45.46
CA PRO A 924 -8.87 22.63 45.33
C PRO A 924 -7.47 23.07 44.94
N LEU A 925 -6.48 22.33 45.42
CA LEU A 925 -5.08 22.47 44.99
C LEU A 925 -4.92 21.91 43.57
N VAL A 926 -5.35 22.63 42.54
CA VAL A 926 -5.29 22.14 41.15
C VAL A 926 -4.14 22.81 40.41
N ARG A 927 -3.30 22.00 39.77
CA ARG A 927 -2.35 22.50 38.77
C ARG A 927 -2.93 22.24 37.40
N SER A 928 -2.81 23.20 36.49
CA SER A 928 -3.22 22.96 35.11
C SER A 928 -2.30 23.66 34.12
N VAL A 929 -2.03 23.00 33.00
CA VAL A 929 -1.29 23.54 31.87
C VAL A 929 -2.25 23.64 30.69
N HIS A 930 -2.32 24.81 30.08
CA HIS A 930 -3.22 25.08 28.97
C HIS A 930 -2.42 25.45 27.73
N LYS A 931 -2.85 24.91 26.58
CA LYS A 931 -2.39 25.34 25.26
C LYS A 931 -3.61 25.68 24.44
N MET A 932 -3.50 26.68 23.56
CA MET A 932 -4.62 27.15 22.76
C MET A 932 -4.18 27.39 21.32
N ASP A 933 -5.07 27.08 20.39
CA ASP A 933 -5.04 27.55 19.02
C ASP A 933 -6.20 28.55 18.85
N PRO A 934 -5.91 29.85 18.71
CA PRO A 934 -6.92 30.91 18.71
C PRO A 934 -7.66 31.04 17.36
N SER A 935 -7.62 30.04 16.48
CA SER A 935 -8.28 30.04 15.18
C SER A 935 -9.74 30.55 15.25
N ASP A 936 -10.06 31.58 14.46
CA ASP A 936 -11.41 32.14 14.36
C ASP A 936 -12.43 31.16 13.76
N TRP A 937 -11.94 30.09 13.12
CA TRP A 937 -12.77 29.05 12.51
C TRP A 937 -13.04 27.87 13.45
N CYS A 938 -12.03 27.47 14.22
CA CYS A 938 -12.13 26.32 15.13
C CYS A 938 -11.19 26.53 16.30
N ALA A 939 -11.61 27.34 17.27
CA ALA A 939 -10.81 27.59 18.46
C ALA A 939 -10.66 26.28 19.24
N GLU A 940 -9.41 25.82 19.41
CA GLU A 940 -9.06 24.60 20.13
C GLU A 940 -8.26 24.96 21.38
N TRP A 941 -8.58 24.30 22.48
CA TRP A 941 -7.82 24.41 23.71
C TRP A 941 -7.59 23.03 24.31
N TRP A 942 -6.37 22.83 24.77
CA TRP A 942 -5.95 21.61 25.44
C TRP A 942 -5.58 21.95 26.86
N CYS A 943 -6.06 21.17 27.83
CA CYS A 943 -5.66 21.31 29.20
C CYS A 943 -5.19 19.97 29.78
N ARG A 944 -4.08 20.02 30.51
CA ARG A 944 -3.66 18.95 31.42
C ARG A 944 -3.92 19.43 32.83
N ILE A 945 -4.82 18.77 33.53
CA ILE A 945 -5.23 19.05 34.90
C ILE A 945 -4.57 18.02 35.79
N GLU A 946 -3.95 18.46 36.87
CA GLU A 946 -3.32 17.64 37.91
C GLU A 946 -4.01 17.97 39.23
N ILE A 947 -4.64 16.96 39.82
CA ILE A 947 -5.46 17.06 41.03
C ILE A 947 -4.84 16.13 42.08
N PRO A 948 -4.22 16.67 43.14
CA PRO A 948 -3.67 15.90 44.23
C PRO A 948 -4.77 15.07 44.90
N LEU A 949 -4.52 13.78 45.12
CA LEU A 949 -5.53 12.85 45.63
C LEU A 949 -6.02 13.22 47.03
N GLN A 950 -5.13 13.76 47.86
CA GLN A 950 -5.45 14.33 49.17
C GLN A 950 -6.53 15.44 49.13
N SER A 951 -6.73 16.08 47.98
CA SER A 951 -7.80 17.08 47.82
C SER A 951 -9.18 16.42 47.65
N LEU A 952 -9.22 15.17 47.19
CA LEU A 952 -10.44 14.40 46.93
C LEU A 952 -10.89 13.60 48.16
N GLY A 953 -9.97 13.26 49.07
CA GLY A 953 -10.24 12.54 50.32
C GLY A 953 -8.98 11.89 50.91
N VAL A 954 -9.13 10.97 51.86
CA VAL A 954 -8.05 10.17 52.44
C VAL A 954 -7.68 9.04 51.47
N VAL A 955 -6.49 9.08 50.88
CA VAL A 955 -6.09 8.27 49.69
C VAL A 955 -6.23 6.76 49.91
N GLU A 956 -5.93 6.28 51.12
CA GLU A 956 -6.02 4.88 51.51
C GLU A 956 -7.47 4.36 51.50
N GLU A 957 -8.45 5.22 51.81
CA GLU A 957 -9.88 4.88 51.79
C GLU A 957 -10.46 4.88 50.37
N LEU A 958 -9.74 5.49 49.43
CA LEU A 958 -10.19 5.69 48.07
C LEU A 958 -9.78 4.56 47.13
N THR A 959 -8.64 3.91 47.38
CA THR A 959 -8.04 2.88 46.51
C THR A 959 -8.90 1.61 46.42
N GLY A 960 -9.17 1.13 45.21
CA GLY A 960 -10.00 -0.04 44.91
C GLY A 960 -11.51 0.23 44.88
N GLN A 961 -11.95 1.49 45.02
CA GLN A 961 -13.36 1.85 45.20
C GLN A 961 -14.02 2.32 43.89
N GLN A 962 -15.30 2.03 43.71
CA GLN A 962 -16.06 2.58 42.57
C GLN A 962 -16.62 3.96 42.87
N TRP A 963 -16.15 4.98 42.16
CA TRP A 963 -16.64 6.34 42.28
C TRP A 963 -17.67 6.64 41.20
N ARG A 964 -18.66 7.46 41.54
CA ARG A 964 -19.47 8.12 40.50
C ARG A 964 -18.66 9.27 39.91
N PHE A 965 -18.60 9.35 38.59
CA PHE A 965 -17.77 10.32 37.90
C PHE A 965 -18.43 10.82 36.62
N ASP A 966 -18.19 12.08 36.31
CA ASP A 966 -18.62 12.72 35.07
C ASP A 966 -17.63 13.80 34.63
N ILE A 967 -17.54 14.01 33.32
CA ILE A 967 -16.82 15.15 32.73
C ILE A 967 -17.81 15.89 31.87
N VAL A 968 -18.05 17.16 32.18
CA VAL A 968 -19.03 17.99 31.48
C VAL A 968 -18.35 19.18 30.83
N ARG A 969 -18.54 19.36 29.53
CA ARG A 969 -18.15 20.57 28.82
C ARG A 969 -19.33 21.52 28.82
N HIS A 970 -19.14 22.70 29.35
CA HIS A 970 -20.04 23.84 29.23
C HIS A 970 -19.48 24.79 28.17
N GLY A 971 -20.35 25.33 27.34
CA GLY A 971 -19.95 26.29 26.31
C GLY A 971 -21.14 27.03 25.74
N PHE A 972 -20.89 27.78 24.67
CA PHE A 972 -21.94 28.59 24.04
C PHE A 972 -21.89 28.48 22.53
N THR A 973 -23.00 28.21 21.86
CA THR A 973 -23.07 28.24 20.39
C THR A 973 -24.08 29.30 19.98
N ALA A 974 -23.67 30.26 19.14
CA ALA A 974 -24.50 31.42 18.76
C ALA A 974 -25.13 32.16 19.96
N GLY A 975 -24.38 32.28 21.06
CA GLY A 975 -24.80 32.94 22.30
C GLY A 975 -25.74 32.13 23.22
N ARG A 976 -26.14 30.91 22.85
CA ARG A 976 -26.94 30.02 23.70
C ARG A 976 -26.05 29.07 24.50
N PRO A 977 -26.30 28.86 25.81
CA PRO A 977 -25.52 27.93 26.61
C PRO A 977 -25.78 26.49 26.15
N GLU A 978 -24.72 25.69 26.09
CA GLU A 978 -24.74 24.27 25.77
C GLU A 978 -23.89 23.52 26.80
N SER A 979 -24.34 22.32 27.14
CA SER A 979 -23.58 21.42 28.01
C SER A 979 -23.60 20.00 27.48
N SER A 980 -22.44 19.36 27.43
CA SER A 980 -22.30 17.94 27.06
C SER A 980 -21.56 17.19 28.16
N SER A 981 -22.10 16.05 28.61
CA SER A 981 -21.67 15.30 29.81
C SER A 981 -21.26 13.90 29.43
N TRP A 982 -20.11 13.38 29.91
CA TRP A 982 -19.60 12.02 29.65
C TRP A 982 -20.63 10.91 29.90
N SER A 983 -21.41 11.04 30.96
CA SER A 983 -22.35 10.01 31.38
C SER A 983 -23.80 10.35 31.04
N GLY A 984 -24.07 11.56 30.54
CA GLY A 984 -25.43 12.12 30.47
C GLY A 984 -26.03 12.42 31.85
N GLY A 985 -25.17 12.49 32.87
CA GLY A 985 -25.55 12.61 34.26
C GLY A 985 -26.05 14.01 34.67
N VAL A 986 -27.03 14.04 35.54
CA VAL A 986 -27.56 15.26 36.16
C VAL A 986 -26.71 15.62 37.37
N LEU A 987 -26.21 16.85 37.46
CA LEU A 987 -25.28 17.32 38.50
C LEU A 987 -25.76 17.00 39.93
N GLU A 988 -27.03 17.24 40.24
CA GLU A 988 -27.56 17.06 41.60
C GLU A 988 -27.90 15.60 41.91
N LYS A 989 -27.72 14.70 40.95
CA LYS A 989 -28.10 13.29 41.03
C LYS A 989 -26.91 12.38 40.66
N PRO A 990 -25.90 12.23 41.52
CA PRO A 990 -24.71 11.41 41.26
C PRO A 990 -24.99 9.97 40.82
N GLN A 991 -26.14 9.40 41.21
CA GLN A 991 -26.61 8.09 40.76
C GLN A 991 -26.80 7.97 39.24
N THR A 992 -26.93 9.12 38.54
CA THR A 992 -27.02 9.19 37.08
C THR A 992 -25.66 9.32 36.40
N TRP A 993 -24.59 9.48 37.16
CA TRP A 993 -23.23 9.61 36.62
C TRP A 993 -22.63 8.25 36.31
N GLY A 994 -21.60 8.27 35.46
CA GLY A 994 -20.79 7.11 35.12
C GLY A 994 -20.03 6.57 36.34
N LEU A 995 -19.43 5.40 36.19
CA LEU A 995 -18.61 4.79 37.23
C LEU A 995 -17.15 4.74 36.77
N ILE A 996 -16.24 5.14 37.65
CA ILE A 996 -14.81 4.86 37.52
C ILE A 996 -14.39 3.99 38.70
N THR A 997 -13.51 3.02 38.45
CA THR A 997 -12.87 2.30 39.55
C THR A 997 -11.60 3.07 39.90
N TRP A 998 -11.59 3.64 41.09
CA TRP A 998 -10.46 4.30 41.69
C TRP A 998 -9.49 3.27 42.22
#